data_AF-A0A0M5J3N4-F1
#
_entry.id   AF-A0A0M5J3N4-F1
#
_cell.length_a   1.000
_cell.length_b   1.000
_cell.length_c   1.000
_cell.angle_alpha   90.00
_cell.angle_beta   90.00
_cell.angle_gamma   90.00
#
_symmetry.space_group_name_H-M   'P 1'
#
loop_
_entity.id
_entity.type
_entity.pdbx_description
1 polymer ?
#
loop_
_entity_poly.entity_id
_entity_poly.type
_entity_poly.pdbx_seq_one_letter_code
_entity_poly.pdbx_strand_id
1 'polypeptide(L)'
;MSGTILENLSGRKLSILVSCLLLCQVACFLVGGLYAPLPSGLQTALGIRCRDTPGRQNDTNYFLYSRGKGSCNQVQDNEIEQDPLKMANQLVYVFQMPLPRDNRVLDYTRWQQNLIGVLQVDIAYDSSTELREPPKELQLTIDTRLAYRNKKDADSDWKLYAHSIEQRYLDCHAAHVGLQETLYHCDMIPLFELGALHHSFYLLNLRFPVDTPKQLNLQFGHMHDIQLTAIHQNGGFTKVWLLLKTLLCPFLVGIMLWFWRRVHILQRKPALLEYMLLYLGGALTFQNLPLEYLSLSMEMPYMLLLGDVRQGIFYAMLLSFWLVFAGEHMLIQDSPNKSTIRSRYWKHLSAVVVGCISLFVFDICERGVQLRNPFYSIWATPVGAKVAMSFIVLAGVSGAIYFLFLCFMVWKVFKDIGDKRTSLPSMSQARRLHYEGAVSAIVFTTLGAAYGTAKSGVGIASMSQKHPELIMKAIIPVVMAGIIAIYGLVVAVLLAGSLTKFYKSYHGFLNLSAGLAVGLSGLAAGITIGVVGDAGVRLIYRFKFLMLATLLCAGLTVAGFFMRQMNEEQWKWNNVELQLTSALHTGVYGTWNVYIIALLILYAPSHKQWPTMRHSDETTQSNENIVASAASEEIEFSHLPSDSNPSEISSLTSFTRKVAFD
;
A
#
# COMPACT_ATOMS: atom_id res chain seq x y z
N MET A 1 8.19 -3.07 -29.78
CA MET A 1 8.59 -2.74 -28.39
C MET A 1 9.53 -3.82 -27.88
N SER A 2 10.64 -3.46 -27.22
CA SER A 2 11.46 -4.40 -26.47
C SER A 2 10.68 -4.90 -25.24
N GLY A 3 10.39 -6.19 -25.16
CA GLY A 3 9.51 -6.73 -24.11
C GLY A 3 10.12 -6.64 -22.70
N THR A 4 9.26 -6.66 -21.68
CA THR A 4 9.69 -6.74 -20.27
C THR A 4 10.38 -8.07 -19.94
N ILE A 5 11.04 -8.16 -18.80
CA ILE A 5 11.60 -9.42 -18.29
C ILE A 5 10.49 -10.47 -18.13
N LEU A 6 9.32 -10.09 -17.59
CA LEU A 6 8.15 -10.97 -17.48
C LEU A 6 7.70 -11.57 -18.83
N GLU A 7 7.68 -10.77 -19.90
CA GLU A 7 7.31 -11.23 -21.27
C GLU A 7 8.35 -12.15 -21.92
N ASN A 8 9.58 -12.18 -21.41
CA ASN A 8 10.72 -12.90 -21.98
C ASN A 8 11.21 -14.08 -21.12
N LEU A 9 10.67 -14.24 -19.90
CA LEU A 9 11.07 -15.28 -18.97
C LEU A 9 10.41 -16.62 -19.32
N SER A 10 11.22 -17.67 -19.47
CA SER A 10 10.69 -19.04 -19.53
C SER A 10 9.92 -19.35 -18.25
N GLY A 11 8.77 -20.04 -18.38
CA GLY A 11 7.92 -20.41 -17.27
C GLY A 11 8.62 -21.17 -16.13
N ARG A 12 9.73 -21.87 -16.41
CA ARG A 12 10.60 -22.52 -15.41
C ARG A 12 11.44 -21.50 -14.63
N LYS A 13 12.01 -20.49 -15.31
CA LYS A 13 12.75 -19.38 -14.65
C LYS A 13 11.83 -18.51 -13.80
N LEU A 14 10.60 -18.26 -14.25
CA LEU A 14 9.58 -17.58 -13.44
C LEU A 14 9.24 -18.37 -12.17
N SER A 15 9.10 -19.70 -12.27
CA SER A 15 8.86 -20.56 -11.10
C SER A 15 10.01 -20.49 -10.10
N ILE A 16 11.27 -20.58 -10.56
CA ILE A 16 12.46 -20.49 -9.69
C ILE A 16 12.51 -19.13 -8.96
N LEU A 17 12.22 -18.04 -9.67
CA LEU A 17 12.16 -16.70 -9.06
C LEU A 17 11.06 -16.61 -7.99
N VAL A 18 9.84 -17.07 -8.29
CA VAL A 18 8.72 -17.08 -7.34
C VAL A 18 9.00 -17.97 -6.12
N SER A 19 9.59 -19.16 -6.32
CA SER A 19 10.00 -20.04 -5.20
C SER A 19 11.10 -19.40 -4.34
N CYS A 20 12.07 -18.70 -4.93
CA CYS A 20 13.10 -17.97 -4.19
C CYS A 20 12.51 -16.82 -3.36
N LEU A 21 11.56 -16.07 -3.93
CA LEU A 21 10.83 -15.00 -3.24
C LEU A 21 9.97 -15.56 -2.09
N LEU A 22 9.31 -16.71 -2.30
CA LEU A 22 8.52 -17.39 -1.26
C LEU A 22 9.39 -17.95 -0.13
N LEU A 23 10.58 -18.49 -0.43
CA LEU A 23 11.56 -18.88 0.60
C LEU A 23 12.06 -17.69 1.41
N CYS A 24 12.32 -16.55 0.77
CA CYS A 24 12.63 -15.30 1.47
C CYS A 24 11.47 -14.85 2.37
N GLN A 25 10.23 -14.98 1.91
CA GLN A 25 9.04 -14.67 2.70
C GLN A 25 8.90 -15.58 3.95
N VAL A 26 9.11 -16.89 3.78
CA VAL A 26 9.09 -17.84 4.91
C VAL A 26 10.21 -17.52 5.91
N ALA A 27 11.39 -17.12 5.44
CA ALA A 27 12.48 -16.67 6.33
C ALA A 27 12.08 -15.43 7.15
N CYS A 28 11.38 -14.44 6.56
CA CYS A 28 10.87 -13.27 7.30
C CYS A 28 9.88 -13.64 8.41
N PHE A 29 8.99 -14.62 8.17
CA PHE A 29 8.10 -15.17 9.21
C PHE A 29 8.88 -15.91 10.31
N LEU A 30 9.82 -16.78 9.94
CA LEU A 30 10.62 -17.55 10.90
C LEU A 30 11.51 -16.66 11.79
N VAL A 31 12.08 -15.59 11.24
CA VAL A 31 12.86 -14.60 12.01
C VAL A 31 12.00 -13.94 13.09
N GLY A 32 10.76 -13.55 12.78
CA GLY A 32 9.84 -12.99 13.77
C GLY A 32 9.29 -14.01 14.77
N GLY A 33 9.04 -15.24 14.35
CA GLY A 33 8.44 -16.27 15.20
C GLY A 33 9.40 -16.98 16.14
N LEU A 34 10.69 -17.07 15.79
CA LEU A 34 11.71 -17.80 16.55
C LEU A 34 12.71 -16.89 17.28
N TYR A 35 13.01 -15.69 16.75
CA TYR A 35 14.07 -14.83 17.28
C TYR A 35 13.57 -13.49 17.85
N ALA A 36 12.42 -12.99 17.43
CA ALA A 36 11.87 -11.74 17.94
C ALA A 36 10.90 -12.02 19.10
N PRO A 37 11.10 -11.44 20.30
CA PRO A 37 10.11 -11.49 21.36
C PRO A 37 8.89 -10.62 21.01
N LEU A 38 7.83 -10.69 21.83
CA LEU A 38 6.60 -9.88 21.71
C LEU A 38 6.91 -8.41 21.43
N PRO A 39 6.19 -7.72 20.50
CA PRO A 39 6.59 -6.38 20.04
C PRO A 39 6.51 -5.30 21.13
N SER A 40 5.55 -5.43 22.04
CA SER A 40 5.40 -4.60 23.24
C SER A 40 5.57 -5.45 24.50
N GLY A 41 6.03 -4.81 25.57
CA GLY A 41 5.85 -5.26 26.95
C GLY A 41 4.93 -4.29 27.69
N LEU A 42 4.16 -4.80 28.65
CA LEU A 42 3.34 -4.00 29.55
C LEU A 42 3.77 -4.26 31.00
N GLN A 43 3.62 -3.25 31.85
CA GLN A 43 3.93 -3.33 33.26
C GLN A 43 2.95 -2.44 34.05
N THR A 44 2.02 -3.06 34.77
CA THR A 44 1.08 -2.38 35.67
C THR A 44 1.77 -2.00 36.98
N ALA A 45 1.44 -0.84 37.52
CA ALA A 45 1.95 -0.33 38.80
C ALA A 45 0.83 0.37 39.57
N LEU A 46 0.67 0.03 40.86
CA LEU A 46 -0.23 0.74 41.76
C LEU A 46 0.41 2.05 42.24
N GLY A 47 -0.40 3.12 42.34
CA GLY A 47 0.04 4.44 42.76
C GLY A 47 0.36 4.50 44.25
N ILE A 48 1.62 4.74 44.60
CA ILE A 48 2.02 4.86 46.00
C ILE A 48 1.62 6.24 46.52
N ARG A 49 0.76 6.24 47.55
CA ARG A 49 0.17 7.43 48.17
C ARG A 49 1.15 8.10 49.13
N CYS A 50 1.71 9.24 48.72
CA CYS A 50 2.68 10.02 49.47
C CYS A 50 2.06 11.31 50.05
N ARG A 51 2.43 11.69 51.28
CA ARG A 51 2.09 13.01 51.86
C ARG A 51 3.13 14.07 51.46
N ASP A 52 2.67 15.19 50.90
CA ASP A 52 3.48 16.38 50.62
C ASP A 52 3.28 17.48 51.69
N THR A 53 4.25 18.37 51.80
CA THR A 53 4.19 19.54 52.69
C THR A 53 3.39 20.68 52.05
N PRO A 54 2.39 21.27 52.73
CA PRO A 54 1.63 22.40 52.20
C PRO A 54 2.56 23.58 51.86
N GLY A 55 2.28 24.23 50.72
CA GLY A 55 3.12 25.31 50.17
C GLY A 55 4.15 24.88 49.13
N ARG A 56 4.59 23.61 49.09
CA ARG A 56 5.53 23.12 48.05
C ARG A 56 4.89 22.80 46.70
N GLN A 57 3.56 22.91 46.57
CA GLN A 57 2.81 22.61 45.34
C GLN A 57 3.35 23.38 44.11
N ASN A 58 3.77 24.63 44.31
CA ASN A 58 4.28 25.51 43.25
C ASN A 58 5.75 25.21 42.84
N ASP A 59 6.50 24.41 43.60
CA ASP A 59 7.83 24.00 43.21
C ASP A 59 7.74 22.84 42.20
N THR A 60 8.18 23.08 40.97
CA THR A 60 8.21 22.08 39.89
C THR A 60 9.49 21.24 39.87
N ASN A 61 10.48 21.56 40.72
CA ASN A 61 11.76 20.86 40.82
C ASN A 61 11.82 19.87 41.99
N TYR A 62 10.88 19.96 42.95
CA TYR A 62 10.78 19.01 44.05
C TYR A 62 9.96 17.77 43.65
N PHE A 63 10.56 16.58 43.79
CA PHE A 63 9.94 15.31 43.46
C PHE A 63 9.90 14.36 44.66
N LEU A 64 8.70 13.89 45.00
CA LEU A 64 8.50 12.73 45.86
C LEU A 64 8.77 11.45 45.04
N TYR A 65 9.50 10.50 45.61
CA TYR A 65 9.78 9.18 45.02
C TYR A 65 9.53 8.09 46.05
N SER A 66 9.11 6.90 45.59
CA SER A 66 8.71 5.80 46.48
C SER A 66 9.86 4.88 46.89
N ARG A 67 10.97 4.81 46.12
CA ARG A 67 12.13 3.95 46.41
C ARG A 67 13.44 4.74 46.34
N GLY A 68 14.20 4.74 47.44
CA GLY A 68 15.52 5.37 47.55
C GLY A 68 15.80 5.89 48.96
N LYS A 69 17.01 6.42 49.20
CA LYS A 69 17.30 7.17 50.44
C LYS A 69 16.56 8.51 50.37
N GLY A 70 15.57 8.72 51.23
CA GLY A 70 14.65 9.88 51.16
C GLY A 70 13.32 9.58 50.46
N SER A 71 12.92 8.30 50.38
CA SER A 71 11.58 7.91 49.96
C SER A 71 10.47 8.65 50.72
N CYS A 72 9.34 8.90 50.06
CA CYS A 72 8.22 9.62 50.66
C CYS A 72 7.63 8.90 51.89
N ASN A 73 6.99 9.68 52.77
CA ASN A 73 6.12 9.13 53.81
C ASN A 73 4.84 8.62 53.14
N GLN A 74 4.63 7.30 53.18
CA GLN A 74 3.44 6.66 52.64
C GLN A 74 2.25 6.83 53.59
N VAL A 75 1.07 7.06 53.05
CA VAL A 75 -0.18 7.28 53.80
C VAL A 75 -1.07 6.05 53.67
N GLN A 76 -1.64 5.59 54.78
CA GLN A 76 -2.62 4.50 54.82
C GLN A 76 -4.06 5.06 54.82
N ASP A 77 -5.02 4.28 54.32
CA ASP A 77 -6.45 4.64 54.22
C ASP A 77 -7.02 5.23 55.51
N ASN A 78 -6.73 4.57 56.65
CA ASN A 78 -7.15 5.01 57.98
C ASN A 78 -6.71 6.44 58.34
N GLU A 79 -5.58 6.94 57.80
CA GLU A 79 -5.16 8.35 58.00
C GLU A 79 -5.92 9.33 57.09
N ILE A 80 -6.39 8.87 55.91
CA ILE A 80 -7.13 9.67 54.94
C ILE A 80 -8.57 9.89 55.42
N GLU A 81 -9.22 8.84 55.94
CA GLU A 81 -10.57 8.90 56.52
C GLU A 81 -10.68 9.83 57.74
N GLN A 82 -9.58 10.01 58.48
CA GLN A 82 -9.54 10.85 59.69
C GLN A 82 -9.35 12.35 59.40
N ASP A 83 -8.97 12.74 58.18
CA ASP A 83 -8.90 14.16 57.77
C ASP A 83 -10.28 14.61 57.22
N PRO A 84 -10.90 15.67 57.78
CA PRO A 84 -12.18 16.19 57.28
C PRO A 84 -12.13 16.72 55.82
N LEU A 85 -10.95 16.87 55.22
CA LEU A 85 -10.72 17.20 53.81
C LEU A 85 -10.07 16.04 53.02
N LYS A 86 -10.04 14.82 53.57
CA LYS A 86 -9.42 13.59 53.02
C LYS A 86 -8.04 13.84 52.38
N MET A 87 -7.23 14.75 52.96
CA MET A 87 -5.92 15.20 52.46
C MET A 87 -5.84 15.63 50.98
N ALA A 88 -6.94 16.02 50.33
CA ALA A 88 -7.05 16.08 48.87
C ALA A 88 -5.97 16.93 48.15
N ASN A 89 -5.46 17.99 48.78
CA ASN A 89 -4.40 18.85 48.24
C ASN A 89 -2.98 18.55 48.76
N GLN A 90 -2.82 17.57 49.66
CA GLN A 90 -1.53 17.11 50.21
C GLN A 90 -1.13 15.73 49.69
N LEU A 91 -2.07 14.96 49.14
CA LEU A 91 -1.83 13.63 48.60
C LEU A 91 -1.19 13.68 47.21
N VAL A 92 -0.15 12.86 47.00
CA VAL A 92 0.53 12.71 45.71
C VAL A 92 0.66 11.22 45.40
N TYR A 93 0.15 10.78 44.25
CA TYR A 93 0.29 9.41 43.78
C TYR A 93 1.57 9.28 42.96
N VAL A 94 2.48 8.41 43.39
CA VAL A 94 3.85 8.33 42.88
C VAL A 94 4.11 7.00 42.18
N PHE A 95 4.42 7.07 40.89
CA PHE A 95 4.72 5.93 40.01
C PHE A 95 6.16 6.01 39.52
N GLN A 96 7.04 5.19 40.10
CA GLN A 96 8.45 5.12 39.74
C GLN A 96 8.68 3.92 38.80
N MET A 97 9.18 4.18 37.60
CA MET A 97 9.30 3.19 36.51
C MET A 97 10.77 3.01 36.07
N PRO A 98 11.21 1.78 35.72
CA PRO A 98 10.45 0.52 35.78
C PRO A 98 10.31 -0.01 37.22
N LEU A 99 9.40 -0.96 37.42
CA LEU A 99 9.24 -1.69 38.68
C LEU A 99 10.42 -2.66 38.92
N PRO A 100 10.70 -3.01 40.18
CA PRO A 100 11.68 -4.04 40.49
C PRO A 100 11.06 -5.43 40.27
N ARG A 101 11.90 -6.41 39.92
CA ARG A 101 11.49 -7.82 39.77
C ARG A 101 12.54 -8.72 40.40
N ASP A 102 12.12 -9.76 41.12
CA ASP A 102 13.00 -10.73 41.77
C ASP A 102 14.06 -10.07 42.68
N ASN A 103 13.63 -9.06 43.45
CA ASN A 103 14.46 -8.15 44.28
C ASN A 103 15.58 -7.39 43.55
N ARG A 104 15.53 -7.30 42.21
CA ARG A 104 16.43 -6.48 41.39
C ARG A 104 15.71 -5.25 40.87
N VAL A 105 16.38 -4.10 40.97
CA VAL A 105 15.94 -2.88 40.28
C VAL A 105 16.26 -3.04 38.80
N LEU A 106 15.22 -3.08 37.97
CA LEU A 106 15.35 -3.06 36.51
C LEU A 106 15.65 -1.63 36.03
N ASP A 107 16.10 -1.50 34.78
CA ASP A 107 16.32 -0.21 34.12
C ASP A 107 15.79 -0.21 32.69
N TYR A 108 15.36 0.96 32.21
CA TYR A 108 15.03 1.14 30.81
C TYR A 108 16.28 1.29 29.94
N THR A 109 16.20 0.68 28.75
CA THR A 109 17.25 0.70 27.73
C THR A 109 16.71 1.37 26.46
N ARG A 110 17.54 2.16 25.78
CA ARG A 110 17.18 2.90 24.53
C ARG A 110 16.73 2.00 23.36
N TRP A 111 16.83 0.68 23.50
CA TRP A 111 16.27 -0.30 22.55
C TRP A 111 14.76 -0.45 22.70
N GLN A 112 14.21 -0.20 23.88
CA GLN A 112 12.79 0.06 24.07
C GLN A 112 12.57 1.48 23.53
N GLN A 113 11.76 1.65 22.48
CA GLN A 113 11.78 2.89 21.68
C GLN A 113 10.82 3.96 22.20
N ASN A 114 9.61 3.55 22.57
CA ASN A 114 8.54 4.42 23.08
C ASN A 114 8.08 3.98 24.47
N LEU A 115 7.31 4.85 25.14
CA LEU A 115 6.62 4.55 26.40
C LEU A 115 5.26 5.24 26.40
N ILE A 116 4.20 4.47 26.58
CA ILE A 116 2.83 4.94 26.71
C ILE A 116 2.39 4.68 28.15
N GLY A 117 1.90 5.71 28.83
CA GLY A 117 1.26 5.61 30.13
C GLY A 117 -0.26 5.66 29.98
N VAL A 118 -0.94 4.59 30.39
CA VAL A 118 -2.41 4.54 30.49
C VAL A 118 -2.78 4.48 31.96
N LEU A 119 -3.65 5.39 32.40
CA LEU A 119 -4.09 5.52 33.78
C LEU A 119 -5.49 4.90 33.95
N GLN A 120 -5.67 4.16 35.03
CA GLN A 120 -6.94 3.58 35.45
C GLN A 120 -7.24 4.06 36.87
N VAL A 121 -8.49 4.43 37.15
CA VAL A 121 -8.91 5.08 38.40
C VAL A 121 -10.13 4.35 38.94
N ASP A 122 -10.05 3.92 40.20
CA ASP A 122 -11.15 3.29 40.93
C ASP A 122 -11.71 4.26 41.98
N ILE A 123 -13.02 4.54 41.90
CA ILE A 123 -13.68 5.57 42.72
C ILE A 123 -14.73 4.91 43.62
N ALA A 124 -14.58 5.07 44.93
CA ALA A 124 -15.55 4.65 45.93
C ALA A 124 -16.49 5.81 46.30
N TYR A 125 -17.80 5.56 46.27
CA TYR A 125 -18.82 6.48 46.76
C TYR A 125 -19.50 5.94 48.03
N ASP A 126 -19.48 6.76 49.09
CA ASP A 126 -20.15 6.53 50.37
C ASP A 126 -21.68 6.41 50.18
N SER A 127 -22.29 5.33 50.67
CA SER A 127 -23.72 5.00 50.41
C SER A 127 -24.73 5.97 51.04
N SER A 128 -24.27 6.97 51.77
CA SER A 128 -25.06 8.10 52.31
C SER A 128 -25.23 9.25 51.32
N THR A 129 -24.51 9.25 50.20
CA THR A 129 -24.56 10.31 49.18
C THR A 129 -25.71 10.05 48.20
N GLU A 130 -26.57 11.03 47.93
CA GLU A 130 -27.74 10.86 47.05
C GLU A 130 -27.40 10.62 45.55
N LEU A 131 -26.12 10.72 45.18
CA LEU A 131 -25.60 10.42 43.84
C LEU A 131 -25.59 8.91 43.57
N ARG A 132 -26.77 8.36 43.31
CA ARG A 132 -27.00 6.94 43.03
C ARG A 132 -26.41 6.45 41.70
N GLU A 133 -26.11 7.38 40.80
CA GLU A 133 -25.31 7.21 39.59
C GLU A 133 -24.36 8.43 39.48
N PRO A 134 -23.09 8.27 39.08
CA PRO A 134 -22.22 9.39 38.74
C PRO A 134 -22.76 10.13 37.50
N PRO A 135 -22.57 11.46 37.39
CA PRO A 135 -23.00 12.20 36.20
C PRO A 135 -22.17 11.77 34.98
N LYS A 136 -22.83 11.56 33.83
CA LYS A 136 -22.25 10.94 32.62
C LYS A 136 -21.11 11.70 31.91
N GLU A 137 -20.67 12.83 32.45
CA GLU A 137 -19.54 13.62 31.95
C GLU A 137 -18.71 14.16 33.13
N LEU A 138 -18.17 13.27 33.96
CA LEU A 138 -17.23 13.64 35.04
C LEU A 138 -15.91 14.15 34.45
N GLN A 139 -15.49 15.36 34.83
CA GLN A 139 -14.24 16.00 34.36
C GLN A 139 -13.18 16.01 35.47
N LEU A 140 -12.21 15.09 35.37
CA LEU A 140 -11.07 14.99 36.29
C LEU A 140 -9.95 15.93 35.84
N THR A 141 -9.50 16.80 36.73
CA THR A 141 -8.34 17.68 36.50
C THR A 141 -7.11 17.12 37.23
N ILE A 142 -6.01 16.94 36.50
CA ILE A 142 -4.80 16.24 36.97
C ILE A 142 -3.57 17.15 36.81
N ASP A 143 -2.89 17.50 37.91
CA ASP A 143 -1.53 18.04 37.89
C ASP A 143 -0.57 16.85 37.67
N THR A 144 -0.01 16.79 36.47
CA THR A 144 0.87 15.72 35.99
C THR A 144 2.32 16.20 35.96
N ARG A 145 3.23 15.47 36.60
CA ARG A 145 4.66 15.79 36.62
C ARG A 145 5.47 14.55 36.30
N LEU A 146 6.12 14.55 35.13
CA LEU A 146 7.04 13.50 34.71
C LEU A 146 8.46 13.99 34.87
N ALA A 147 9.28 13.21 35.57
CA ALA A 147 10.71 13.41 35.75
C ALA A 147 11.50 12.19 35.26
N TYR A 148 12.78 12.39 34.98
CA TYR A 148 13.71 11.36 34.54
C TYR A 148 14.98 11.33 35.39
N ARG A 149 15.70 10.20 35.32
CA ARG A 149 17.03 10.03 35.91
C ARG A 149 17.89 9.04 35.11
N ASN A 150 19.18 9.30 35.02
CA ASN A 150 20.15 8.42 34.35
C ASN A 150 20.95 7.59 35.38
N LYS A 151 21.54 6.46 34.95
CA LYS A 151 22.36 5.58 35.83
C LYS A 151 23.59 6.22 36.48
N LYS A 152 23.97 7.43 36.07
CA LYS A 152 25.10 8.21 36.61
C LYS A 152 24.66 9.28 37.62
N ASP A 153 23.36 9.57 37.69
CA ASP A 153 22.78 10.61 38.53
C ASP A 153 22.45 10.01 39.92
N ALA A 154 22.65 10.78 41.00
CA ALA A 154 22.39 10.32 42.37
C ALA A 154 20.90 9.99 42.59
N ASP A 155 20.57 9.10 43.54
CA ASP A 155 19.19 8.59 43.72
C ASP A 155 18.12 9.67 44.02
N SER A 156 18.53 10.85 44.49
CA SER A 156 17.68 12.02 44.72
C SER A 156 17.69 13.05 43.58
N ASP A 157 18.55 12.92 42.57
CA ASP A 157 18.74 13.87 41.47
C ASP A 157 17.76 13.58 40.31
N TRP A 158 16.49 13.90 40.54
CA TRP A 158 15.41 13.79 39.56
C TRP A 158 15.24 15.10 38.79
N LYS A 159 15.20 14.99 37.45
CA LYS A 159 15.12 16.14 36.54
C LYS A 159 13.75 16.19 35.87
N LEU A 160 13.12 17.36 35.85
CA LEU A 160 11.82 17.54 35.19
C LEU A 160 11.94 17.21 33.69
N TYR A 161 11.05 16.35 33.19
CA TYR A 161 10.86 16.10 31.77
C TYR A 161 9.72 16.98 31.22
N ALA A 162 8.55 16.89 31.85
CA ALA A 162 7.37 17.66 31.50
C ALA A 162 6.44 17.83 32.70
N HIS A 163 5.69 18.94 32.71
CA HIS A 163 4.60 19.21 33.66
C HIS A 163 3.44 19.84 32.89
N SER A 164 2.23 19.32 33.10
CA SER A 164 0.99 19.90 32.57
C SER A 164 -0.15 19.67 33.56
N ILE A 165 -1.10 20.60 33.58
CA ILE A 165 -2.39 20.42 34.26
C ILE A 165 -3.41 20.06 33.18
N GLU A 166 -3.75 18.78 33.12
CA GLU A 166 -4.60 18.21 32.09
C GLU A 166 -6.02 17.99 32.61
N GLN A 167 -7.00 18.06 31.71
CA GLN A 167 -8.37 17.64 31.98
C GLN A 167 -8.68 16.36 31.21
N ARG A 168 -9.48 15.48 31.82
CA ARG A 168 -9.89 14.19 31.26
C ARG A 168 -11.33 13.90 31.63
N TYR A 169 -12.08 13.38 30.67
CA TYR A 169 -13.43 12.88 30.91
C TYR A 169 -13.32 11.43 31.40
N LEU A 170 -14.15 11.09 32.40
CA LEU A 170 -14.31 9.75 32.93
C LEU A 170 -15.70 9.23 32.55
N ASP A 171 -15.75 8.07 31.91
CA ASP A 171 -16.90 7.17 32.02
C ASP A 171 -16.54 6.10 33.06
N CYS A 172 -17.50 5.73 33.90
CA CYS A 172 -17.29 4.83 35.04
C CYS A 172 -18.51 3.94 35.24
N HIS A 173 -18.26 2.66 35.54
CA HIS A 173 -19.30 1.65 35.67
C HIS A 173 -19.23 1.02 37.06
N ALA A 174 -20.39 0.76 37.68
CA ALA A 174 -20.45 0.15 39.01
C ALA A 174 -19.93 -1.30 38.95
N ALA A 175 -18.75 -1.54 39.53
CA ALA A 175 -18.08 -2.84 39.50
C ALA A 175 -18.44 -3.70 40.73
N HIS A 176 -18.60 -3.06 41.90
CA HIS A 176 -19.04 -3.74 43.11
C HIS A 176 -19.93 -2.84 43.98
N VAL A 177 -21.12 -3.33 44.33
CA VAL A 177 -22.06 -2.65 45.23
C VAL A 177 -21.94 -3.27 46.63
N GLY A 178 -21.23 -2.59 47.53
CA GLY A 178 -21.11 -2.98 48.94
C GLY A 178 -22.29 -2.49 49.79
N LEU A 179 -22.24 -2.81 51.09
CA LEU A 179 -23.24 -2.39 52.09
C LEU A 179 -23.02 -0.97 52.64
N GLN A 180 -21.83 -0.40 52.44
CA GLN A 180 -21.42 0.93 52.92
C GLN A 180 -20.79 1.80 51.81
N GLU A 181 -20.10 1.16 50.86
CA GLU A 181 -19.46 1.82 49.74
C GLU A 181 -19.85 1.17 48.41
N THR A 182 -19.85 1.96 47.35
CA THR A 182 -20.04 1.50 45.97
C THR A 182 -18.80 1.82 45.15
N LEU A 183 -18.16 0.77 44.61
CA LEU A 183 -16.92 0.89 43.85
C LEU A 183 -17.23 0.98 42.35
N TYR A 184 -16.85 2.10 41.76
CA TYR A 184 -16.93 2.37 40.33
C TYR A 184 -15.56 2.20 39.70
N HIS A 185 -15.51 1.37 38.66
CA HIS A 185 -14.33 1.16 37.83
C HIS A 185 -14.44 2.09 36.62
N CYS A 186 -13.44 2.94 36.40
CA CYS A 186 -13.45 3.90 35.30
C CYS A 186 -12.60 3.46 34.10
N ASP A 187 -13.00 3.93 32.93
CA ASP A 187 -12.36 3.60 31.66
C ASP A 187 -10.88 4.04 31.57
N MET A 188 -10.10 3.30 30.78
CA MET A 188 -8.66 3.50 30.59
C MET A 188 -8.32 4.85 29.95
N ILE A 189 -7.68 5.74 30.72
CA ILE A 189 -7.33 7.09 30.30
C ILE A 189 -5.94 7.13 29.64
N PRO A 190 -5.79 7.60 28.39
CA PRO A 190 -4.47 7.92 27.83
C PRO A 190 -3.86 9.12 28.57
N LEU A 191 -2.80 8.85 29.35
CA LEU A 191 -2.16 9.85 30.20
C LEU A 191 -0.99 10.52 29.49
N PHE A 192 -0.04 9.74 28.94
CA PHE A 192 1.09 10.28 28.19
C PHE A 192 1.62 9.31 27.11
N GLU A 193 2.23 9.85 26.05
CA GLU A 193 3.00 9.09 25.07
C GLU A 193 4.38 9.73 24.83
N LEU A 194 5.46 8.95 25.03
CA LEU A 194 6.84 9.33 24.73
C LEU A 194 7.30 8.62 23.45
N GLY A 195 7.54 9.38 22.38
CA GLY A 195 8.10 8.86 21.12
C GLY A 195 9.59 8.48 21.17
N ALA A 196 10.28 8.74 22.28
CA ALA A 196 11.64 8.30 22.56
C ALA A 196 11.83 8.00 24.06
N LEU A 197 12.29 6.79 24.40
CA LEU A 197 12.66 6.39 25.76
C LEU A 197 14.19 6.46 25.93
N HIS A 198 14.74 7.65 26.17
CA HIS A 198 16.18 7.87 26.18
C HIS A 198 16.85 7.58 27.55
N HIS A 199 16.12 7.75 28.65
CA HIS A 199 16.62 7.63 30.03
C HIS A 199 16.33 6.25 30.65
N SER A 200 17.02 5.94 31.76
CA SER A 200 16.92 4.62 32.41
C SER A 200 15.84 4.53 33.49
N PHE A 201 15.45 5.65 34.09
CA PHE A 201 14.41 5.72 35.11
C PHE A 201 13.49 6.91 34.84
N TYR A 202 12.20 6.71 35.06
CA TYR A 202 11.18 7.75 34.99
C TYR A 202 10.34 7.75 36.27
N LEU A 203 9.86 8.92 36.65
CA LEU A 203 9.09 9.15 37.87
C LEU A 203 7.90 10.02 37.50
N LEU A 204 6.70 9.49 37.66
CA LEU A 204 5.45 10.21 37.45
C LEU A 204 4.80 10.50 38.79
N ASN A 205 4.60 11.78 39.09
CA ASN A 205 3.85 12.24 40.24
C ASN A 205 2.52 12.84 39.75
N LEU A 206 1.41 12.32 40.29
CA LEU A 206 0.06 12.79 40.01
C LEU A 206 -0.53 13.46 41.25
N ARG A 207 -1.15 14.62 41.05
CA ARG A 207 -2.00 15.29 42.04
C ARG A 207 -3.36 15.61 41.44
N PHE A 208 -4.39 15.59 42.27
CA PHE A 208 -5.77 15.88 41.89
C PHE A 208 -6.25 17.12 42.65
N PRO A 209 -5.86 18.33 42.22
CA PRO A 209 -6.10 19.55 42.99
C PRO A 209 -7.60 19.81 43.17
N VAL A 210 -8.03 20.02 44.41
CA VAL A 210 -9.41 20.37 44.76
C VAL A 210 -9.47 21.86 45.09
N ASP A 211 -10.29 22.61 44.34
CA ASP A 211 -10.32 24.07 44.39
C ASP A 211 -11.76 24.58 44.27
N THR A 212 -12.33 25.04 45.40
CA THR A 212 -13.74 25.43 45.50
C THR A 212 -14.14 26.60 44.60
N PRO A 213 -13.44 27.76 44.55
CA PRO A 213 -13.80 28.86 43.64
C PRO A 213 -13.65 28.54 42.15
N LYS A 214 -12.83 27.54 41.77
CA LYS A 214 -12.70 27.07 40.38
C LYS A 214 -13.54 25.83 40.06
N GLN A 215 -14.27 25.30 41.05
CA GLN A 215 -15.01 24.03 41.00
C GLN A 215 -14.18 22.82 40.53
N LEU A 216 -12.86 22.81 40.78
CA LEU A 216 -12.00 21.69 40.40
C LEU A 216 -12.22 20.50 41.34
N ASN A 217 -12.48 19.34 40.74
CA ASN A 217 -12.53 18.02 41.39
C ASN A 217 -13.52 17.88 42.57
N LEU A 218 -14.52 18.77 42.70
CA LEU A 218 -15.50 18.75 43.80
C LEU A 218 -16.54 17.61 43.73
N GLN A 219 -16.63 16.90 42.60
CA GLN A 219 -17.71 15.94 42.31
C GLN A 219 -17.31 14.47 42.50
N PHE A 220 -16.06 14.22 42.89
CA PHE A 220 -15.50 12.89 43.04
C PHE A 220 -15.73 12.33 44.46
N GLY A 221 -15.97 11.02 44.52
CA GLY A 221 -15.92 10.26 45.77
C GLY A 221 -14.49 10.08 46.27
N HIS A 222 -14.28 9.06 47.11
CA HIS A 222 -12.93 8.68 47.52
C HIS A 222 -12.20 7.97 46.36
N MET A 223 -11.03 8.46 45.96
CA MET A 223 -10.15 7.76 45.02
C MET A 223 -9.42 6.63 45.76
N HIS A 224 -9.85 5.39 45.55
CA HIS A 224 -9.36 4.22 46.27
C HIS A 224 -8.01 3.77 45.68
N ASP A 225 -8.04 3.13 44.53
CA ASP A 225 -6.86 2.69 43.79
C ASP A 225 -6.68 3.48 42.49
N ILE A 226 -5.42 3.71 42.14
CA ILE A 226 -5.03 4.34 40.88
C ILE A 226 -3.89 3.51 40.30
N GLN A 227 -4.11 2.95 39.11
CA GLN A 227 -3.17 2.03 38.45
C GLN A 227 -2.62 2.69 37.19
N LEU A 228 -1.31 2.58 36.99
CA LEU A 228 -0.63 3.02 35.76
C LEU A 228 -0.15 1.79 34.99
N THR A 229 -0.70 1.59 33.79
CA THR A 229 -0.18 0.61 32.83
C THR A 229 0.88 1.28 31.96
N ALA A 230 2.15 0.94 32.19
CA ALA A 230 3.26 1.39 31.39
C ALA A 230 3.52 0.40 30.23
N ILE A 231 3.27 0.82 29.00
CA ILE A 231 3.46 0.01 27.78
C ILE A 231 4.69 0.52 27.03
N HIS A 232 5.66 -0.35 26.73
CA HIS A 232 6.86 0.02 25.96
C HIS A 232 7.10 -0.96 24.82
N GLN A 233 7.65 -0.50 23.70
CA GLN A 233 8.19 -1.41 22.68
C GLN A 233 9.31 -2.27 23.28
N ASN A 234 9.40 -3.54 22.90
CA ASN A 234 10.33 -4.50 23.50
C ASN A 234 11.72 -4.41 22.83
N GLY A 235 12.77 -4.19 23.64
CA GLY A 235 14.12 -3.98 23.14
C GLY A 235 14.72 -5.16 22.36
N GLY A 236 14.23 -6.39 22.58
CA GLY A 236 14.59 -7.54 21.75
C GLY A 236 13.93 -7.51 20.37
N PHE A 237 12.64 -7.13 20.30
CA PHE A 237 11.92 -6.98 19.04
C PHE A 237 12.54 -5.87 18.19
N THR A 238 12.85 -4.72 18.79
CA THR A 238 13.54 -3.60 18.14
C THR A 238 14.83 -4.03 17.45
N LYS A 239 15.65 -4.89 18.07
CA LYS A 239 16.91 -5.37 17.50
C LYS A 239 16.68 -6.20 16.23
N VAL A 240 15.71 -7.12 16.25
CA VAL A 240 15.38 -7.95 15.07
C VAL A 240 14.74 -7.11 13.96
N TRP A 241 13.88 -6.16 14.33
CA TRP A 241 13.25 -5.21 13.42
C TRP A 241 14.28 -4.32 12.70
N LEU A 242 15.24 -3.75 13.45
CA LEU A 242 16.35 -2.96 12.90
C LEU A 242 17.29 -3.80 12.03
N LEU A 243 17.60 -5.04 12.43
CA LEU A 243 18.40 -5.95 11.61
C LEU A 243 17.71 -6.22 10.26
N LEU A 244 16.41 -6.51 10.26
CA LEU A 244 15.64 -6.78 9.05
C LEU A 244 15.57 -5.56 8.12
N LYS A 245 15.36 -4.35 8.68
CA LYS A 245 15.47 -3.08 7.95
C LYS A 245 16.85 -2.90 7.30
N THR A 246 17.91 -3.14 8.08
CA THR A 246 19.30 -2.95 7.65
C THR A 246 19.73 -3.92 6.55
N LEU A 247 19.17 -5.14 6.52
CA LEU A 247 19.42 -6.11 5.46
C LEU A 247 18.63 -5.80 4.18
N LEU A 248 17.35 -5.41 4.31
CA LEU A 248 16.47 -5.17 3.15
C LEU A 248 16.72 -3.83 2.45
N CYS A 249 17.10 -2.77 3.19
CA CYS A 249 17.35 -1.44 2.63
C CYS A 249 18.42 -1.40 1.52
N PRO A 250 19.68 -1.88 1.72
CA PRO A 250 20.69 -1.85 0.66
C PRO A 250 20.36 -2.77 -0.52
N PHE A 251 19.70 -3.91 -0.28
CA PHE A 251 19.24 -4.81 -1.34
C PHE A 251 18.19 -4.16 -2.24
N LEU A 252 17.20 -3.48 -1.65
CA LEU A 252 16.19 -2.73 -2.38
C LEU A 252 16.80 -1.56 -3.18
N VAL A 253 17.74 -0.80 -2.59
CA VAL A 253 18.48 0.26 -3.29
C VAL A 253 19.25 -0.31 -4.49
N GLY A 254 19.95 -1.44 -4.32
CA GLY A 254 20.67 -2.10 -5.41
C GLY A 254 19.75 -2.51 -6.56
N ILE A 255 18.58 -3.07 -6.27
CA ILE A 255 17.57 -3.45 -7.28
C ILE A 255 16.94 -2.22 -7.93
N MET A 256 16.67 -1.15 -7.18
CA MET A 256 16.13 0.11 -7.70
C MET A 256 17.11 0.81 -8.65
N LEU A 257 18.41 0.88 -8.29
CA LEU A 257 19.47 1.40 -9.14
C LEU A 257 19.68 0.54 -10.39
N TRP A 258 19.62 -0.78 -10.26
CA TRP A 258 19.66 -1.70 -11.39
C TRP A 258 18.46 -1.51 -12.33
N PHE A 259 17.24 -1.40 -11.80
CA PHE A 259 16.02 -1.13 -12.57
C PHE A 259 16.12 0.21 -13.32
N TRP A 260 16.53 1.27 -12.62
CA TRP A 260 16.67 2.61 -13.21
C TRP A 260 17.75 2.64 -14.30
N ARG A 261 18.91 2.02 -14.06
CA ARG A 261 19.95 1.84 -15.09
C ARG A 261 19.40 1.06 -16.30
N ARG A 262 18.59 0.02 -16.09
CA ARG A 262 17.99 -0.77 -17.18
C ARG A 262 16.99 0.03 -18.02
N VAL A 263 16.19 0.89 -17.38
CA VAL A 263 15.28 1.82 -18.07
C VAL A 263 16.06 2.84 -18.91
N HIS A 264 17.13 3.43 -18.36
CA HIS A 264 17.90 4.49 -19.02
C HIS A 264 18.69 4.10 -20.27
N ILE A 265 19.05 2.82 -20.46
CA ILE A 265 19.81 2.39 -21.65
C ILE A 265 18.88 2.22 -22.87
N LEU A 266 17.55 2.27 -22.69
CA LEU A 266 16.61 2.38 -23.82
C LEU A 266 16.56 3.85 -24.26
N GLN A 267 16.75 4.10 -25.57
CA GLN A 267 16.66 5.44 -26.18
C GLN A 267 15.22 5.96 -26.30
N ARG A 268 14.37 5.72 -25.28
CA ARG A 268 12.98 6.17 -25.19
C ARG A 268 12.76 6.99 -23.91
N LYS A 269 11.76 7.87 -23.92
CA LYS A 269 11.24 8.45 -22.67
C LYS A 269 10.58 7.32 -21.85
N PRO A 270 10.87 7.17 -20.55
CA PRO A 270 10.28 6.10 -19.74
C PRO A 270 8.75 6.19 -19.67
N ALA A 271 8.09 5.04 -19.53
CA ALA A 271 6.65 4.96 -19.37
C ALA A 271 6.22 5.46 -17.97
N LEU A 272 4.98 5.93 -17.86
CA LEU A 272 4.41 6.39 -16.59
C LEU A 272 4.46 5.27 -15.52
N LEU A 273 4.14 4.02 -15.89
CA LEU A 273 4.32 2.86 -15.00
C LEU A 273 5.77 2.63 -14.54
N GLU A 274 6.78 2.92 -15.37
CA GLU A 274 8.21 2.79 -14.99
C GLU A 274 8.59 3.85 -13.93
N TYR A 275 8.06 5.07 -14.06
CA TYR A 275 8.17 6.11 -13.02
C TYR A 275 7.42 5.73 -11.74
N MET A 276 6.17 5.24 -11.84
CA MET A 276 5.38 4.85 -10.66
C MET A 276 6.04 3.71 -9.87
N LEU A 277 6.65 2.74 -10.56
CA LEU A 277 7.45 1.69 -9.94
C LEU A 277 8.69 2.24 -9.23
N LEU A 278 9.39 3.23 -9.81
CA LEU A 278 10.52 3.89 -9.17
C LEU A 278 10.10 4.64 -7.90
N TYR A 279 9.01 5.42 -7.96
CA TYR A 279 8.51 6.15 -6.78
C TYR A 279 8.03 5.20 -5.67
N LEU A 280 7.40 4.07 -6.02
CA LEU A 280 6.99 3.05 -5.06
C LEU A 280 8.19 2.33 -4.42
N GLY A 281 9.23 2.01 -5.19
CA GLY A 281 10.51 1.52 -4.68
C GLY A 281 11.24 2.53 -3.78
N GLY A 282 11.18 3.82 -4.14
CA GLY A 282 11.72 4.92 -3.34
C GLY A 282 10.99 5.11 -2.01
N ALA A 283 9.66 5.06 -2.01
CA ALA A 283 8.84 5.14 -0.80
C ALA A 283 9.09 3.95 0.15
N LEU A 284 9.20 2.73 -0.39
CA LEU A 284 9.59 1.57 0.41
C LEU A 284 11.04 1.68 0.93
N THR A 285 11.97 2.22 0.13
CA THR A 285 13.34 2.51 0.59
C THR A 285 13.33 3.50 1.76
N PHE A 286 12.52 4.55 1.69
CA PHE A 286 12.34 5.52 2.76
C PHE A 286 11.71 4.88 4.02
N GLN A 287 10.80 3.91 3.88
CA GLN A 287 10.25 3.11 4.98
C GLN A 287 11.28 2.14 5.61
N ASN A 288 12.22 1.62 4.80
CA ASN A 288 13.23 0.65 5.21
C ASN A 288 14.48 1.26 5.86
N LEU A 289 14.77 2.55 5.62
CA LEU A 289 15.96 3.24 6.15
C LEU A 289 16.03 3.13 7.70
N PRO A 290 17.09 2.56 8.30
CA PRO A 290 17.14 2.30 9.74
C PRO A 290 17.52 3.54 10.57
N LEU A 291 16.71 4.61 10.46
CA LEU A 291 16.85 5.87 11.21
C LEU A 291 16.76 5.67 12.72
N GLU A 292 16.10 4.59 13.14
CA GLU A 292 15.95 4.14 14.52
C GLU A 292 17.30 3.89 15.23
N TYR A 293 18.42 3.68 14.51
CA TYR A 293 19.75 3.65 15.15
C TYR A 293 20.17 5.01 15.74
N LEU A 294 19.66 6.13 15.18
CA LEU A 294 20.00 7.46 15.68
C LEU A 294 19.38 7.73 17.06
N SER A 295 18.22 7.13 17.38
CA SER A 295 17.58 7.29 18.70
C SER A 295 18.32 6.58 19.84
N LEU A 296 19.27 5.69 19.52
CA LEU A 296 20.20 5.10 20.50
C LEU A 296 21.28 6.09 20.94
N SER A 297 21.63 7.05 20.07
CA SER A 297 22.71 8.03 20.27
C SER A 297 22.18 9.38 20.75
N MET A 298 21.07 9.84 20.17
CA MET A 298 20.44 11.14 20.43
C MET A 298 18.97 10.94 20.85
N GLU A 299 18.43 11.86 21.64
CA GLU A 299 17.00 11.87 21.95
C GLU A 299 16.21 12.45 20.76
N MET A 300 15.28 11.68 20.20
CA MET A 300 14.50 12.05 19.01
C MET A 300 13.01 11.80 19.26
N PRO A 301 12.30 12.65 20.01
CA PRO A 301 10.90 12.41 20.41
C PRO A 301 9.94 12.31 19.20
N TYR A 302 10.32 12.87 18.05
CA TYR A 302 9.55 12.79 16.79
C TYR A 302 9.68 11.46 16.04
N MET A 303 10.38 10.46 16.57
CA MET A 303 10.60 9.17 15.90
C MET A 303 9.29 8.45 15.54
N LEU A 304 8.25 8.56 16.39
CA LEU A 304 6.93 7.97 16.14
C LEU A 304 6.24 8.63 14.93
N LEU A 305 6.00 9.94 15.00
CA LEU A 305 5.41 10.74 13.91
C LEU A 305 6.17 10.56 12.58
N LEU A 306 7.50 10.52 12.62
CA LEU A 306 8.32 10.24 11.44
C LEU A 306 8.07 8.81 10.90
N GLY A 307 7.88 7.82 11.77
CA GLY A 307 7.49 6.46 11.39
C GLY A 307 6.10 6.38 10.73
N ASP A 308 5.14 7.16 11.22
CA ASP A 308 3.78 7.23 10.67
C ASP A 308 3.78 7.88 9.28
N VAL A 309 4.45 9.04 9.14
CA VAL A 309 4.59 9.77 7.86
C VAL A 309 5.27 8.90 6.79
N ARG A 310 6.30 8.11 7.17
CA ARG A 310 6.97 7.17 6.25
C ARG A 310 6.02 6.06 5.77
N GLN A 311 5.18 5.53 6.65
CA GLN A 311 4.15 4.54 6.30
C GLN A 311 3.05 5.15 5.43
N GLY A 312 2.53 6.32 5.78
CA GLY A 312 1.52 7.05 5.02
C GLY A 312 1.96 7.34 3.58
N ILE A 313 3.20 7.77 3.38
CA ILE A 313 3.81 7.96 2.04
C ILE A 313 3.87 6.64 1.27
N PHE A 314 4.29 5.54 1.91
CA PHE A 314 4.31 4.22 1.26
C PHE A 314 2.90 3.77 0.83
N TYR A 315 1.90 3.87 1.70
CA TYR A 315 0.51 3.51 1.37
C TYR A 315 -0.08 4.41 0.28
N ALA A 316 0.15 5.73 0.34
CA ALA A 316 -0.27 6.68 -0.70
C ALA A 316 0.30 6.30 -2.08
N MET A 317 1.59 5.97 -2.15
CA MET A 317 2.24 5.54 -3.40
C MET A 317 1.75 4.17 -3.88
N LEU A 318 1.48 3.23 -2.98
CA LEU A 318 0.96 1.90 -3.30
C LEU A 318 -0.45 1.97 -3.91
N LEU A 319 -1.36 2.72 -3.29
CA LEU A 319 -2.72 2.94 -3.81
C LEU A 319 -2.70 3.71 -5.15
N SER A 320 -1.82 4.71 -5.27
CA SER A 320 -1.62 5.44 -6.52
C SER A 320 -1.08 4.56 -7.65
N PHE A 321 -0.13 3.67 -7.35
CA PHE A 321 0.37 2.67 -8.29
C PHE A 321 -0.75 1.76 -8.79
N TRP A 322 -1.60 1.24 -7.90
CA TRP A 322 -2.71 0.35 -8.27
C TRP A 322 -3.70 0.98 -9.24
N LEU A 323 -4.07 2.23 -8.99
CA LEU A 323 -5.00 2.97 -9.81
C LEU A 323 -4.44 3.26 -11.21
N VAL A 324 -3.15 3.65 -11.30
CA VAL A 324 -2.47 3.87 -12.58
C VAL A 324 -2.26 2.56 -13.34
N PHE A 325 -1.84 1.49 -12.67
CA PHE A 325 -1.65 0.17 -13.29
C PHE A 325 -2.95 -0.39 -13.88
N ALA A 326 -4.06 -0.31 -13.15
CA ALA A 326 -5.36 -0.72 -13.66
C ALA A 326 -5.80 0.13 -14.87
N GLY A 327 -5.58 1.46 -14.81
CA GLY A 327 -5.94 2.38 -15.89
C GLY A 327 -5.13 2.21 -17.18
N GLU A 328 -3.81 2.05 -17.10
CA GLU A 328 -2.97 1.87 -18.30
C GLU A 328 -3.35 0.63 -19.09
N HIS A 329 -3.68 -0.48 -18.43
CA HIS A 329 -4.04 -1.73 -19.08
C HIS A 329 -5.41 -1.72 -19.81
N MET A 330 -6.19 -0.63 -19.71
CA MET A 330 -7.45 -0.43 -20.45
C MET A 330 -7.27 0.30 -21.78
N LEU A 331 -6.27 1.18 -21.88
CA LEU A 331 -6.34 2.37 -22.76
C LEU A 331 -5.86 2.17 -24.21
N ILE A 332 -6.20 1.04 -24.82
CA ILE A 332 -5.92 0.75 -26.24
C ILE A 332 -7.09 1.26 -27.14
N GLN A 333 -7.60 2.47 -26.90
CA GLN A 333 -8.64 3.06 -27.78
C GLN A 333 -8.82 4.59 -27.71
N ASP A 334 -8.50 5.27 -26.60
CA ASP A 334 -8.68 6.72 -26.48
C ASP A 334 -7.41 7.52 -26.84
N SER A 335 -7.34 7.93 -28.11
CA SER A 335 -6.55 9.02 -28.76
C SER A 335 -5.19 9.45 -28.16
N PRO A 336 -4.11 9.53 -28.98
CA PRO A 336 -2.74 9.76 -28.49
C PRO A 336 -2.47 11.14 -27.83
N ASN A 337 -3.30 12.15 -28.07
CA ASN A 337 -2.99 13.56 -27.77
C ASN A 337 -3.36 14.07 -26.36
N LYS A 338 -3.47 13.20 -25.34
CA LYS A 338 -3.59 13.62 -23.93
C LYS A 338 -2.70 12.78 -23.00
N SER A 339 -1.39 12.98 -23.12
CA SER A 339 -0.31 12.27 -22.42
C SER A 339 -0.05 12.70 -20.96
N THR A 340 -0.89 13.56 -20.37
CA THR A 340 -0.65 14.12 -19.02
C THR A 340 -1.55 13.49 -17.95
N ILE A 341 -0.93 13.02 -16.86
CA ILE A 341 -1.59 12.54 -15.62
C ILE A 341 -2.71 13.51 -15.20
N ARG A 342 -2.40 14.81 -15.24
CA ARG A 342 -3.25 15.95 -14.86
C ARG A 342 -4.59 16.02 -15.60
N SER A 343 -4.71 15.50 -16.82
CA SER A 343 -5.97 15.52 -17.58
C SER A 343 -6.77 14.21 -17.51
N ARG A 344 -6.16 13.09 -17.14
CA ARG A 344 -6.76 11.74 -17.27
C ARG A 344 -6.98 11.04 -15.93
N TYR A 345 -6.09 11.21 -14.96
CA TYR A 345 -6.16 10.52 -13.65
C TYR A 345 -6.44 11.45 -12.47
N TRP A 346 -6.40 12.77 -12.65
CA TRP A 346 -6.50 13.75 -11.56
C TRP A 346 -7.76 13.58 -10.68
N LYS A 347 -8.93 13.33 -11.27
CA LYS A 347 -10.21 13.09 -10.55
C LYS A 347 -10.24 11.84 -9.67
N HIS A 348 -9.27 10.94 -9.85
CA HIS A 348 -9.22 9.64 -9.19
C HIS A 348 -8.05 9.60 -8.19
N LEU A 349 -6.91 10.18 -8.57
CA LEU A 349 -5.78 10.43 -7.67
C LEU A 349 -6.16 11.42 -6.54
N SER A 350 -7.06 12.38 -6.82
CA SER A 350 -7.52 13.34 -5.81
C SER A 350 -8.19 12.69 -4.59
N ALA A 351 -8.84 11.53 -4.74
CA ALA A 351 -9.42 10.81 -3.61
C ALA A 351 -8.33 10.30 -2.65
N VAL A 352 -7.28 9.66 -3.19
CA VAL A 352 -6.11 9.19 -2.41
C VAL A 352 -5.41 10.38 -1.75
N VAL A 353 -5.17 11.46 -2.51
CA VAL A 353 -4.48 12.66 -2.00
C VAL A 353 -5.27 13.33 -0.86
N VAL A 354 -6.60 13.46 -0.98
CA VAL A 354 -7.44 14.00 0.10
C VAL A 354 -7.37 13.13 1.36
N GLY A 355 -7.54 11.81 1.22
CA GLY A 355 -7.48 10.88 2.36
C GLY A 355 -6.14 10.87 3.09
N CYS A 356 -5.04 10.87 2.34
CA CYS A 356 -3.69 10.94 2.91
C CYS A 356 -3.40 12.29 3.56
N ILE A 357 -3.90 13.40 3.02
CA ILE A 357 -3.78 14.72 3.64
C ILE A 357 -4.62 14.80 4.93
N SER A 358 -5.85 14.27 4.96
CA SER A 358 -6.67 14.30 6.18
C SER A 358 -6.06 13.47 7.31
N LEU A 359 -5.47 12.31 7.01
CA LEU A 359 -4.73 11.53 8.02
C LEU A 359 -3.45 12.24 8.47
N PHE A 360 -2.65 12.78 7.54
CA PHE A 360 -1.44 13.54 7.88
C PHE A 360 -1.70 14.78 8.76
N VAL A 361 -2.83 15.47 8.55
CA VAL A 361 -3.26 16.58 9.41
C VAL A 361 -3.70 16.07 10.79
N PHE A 362 -4.42 14.94 10.86
CA PHE A 362 -4.74 14.28 12.13
C PHE A 362 -3.48 13.88 12.91
N ASP A 363 -2.52 13.21 12.28
CA ASP A 363 -1.25 12.78 12.89
C ASP A 363 -0.45 13.99 13.44
N ILE A 364 -0.46 15.12 12.73
CA ILE A 364 0.17 16.37 13.19
C ILE A 364 -0.60 16.99 14.37
N CYS A 365 -1.94 16.98 14.34
CA CYS A 365 -2.75 17.53 15.43
C CYS A 365 -2.68 16.69 16.72
N GLU A 366 -2.51 15.37 16.61
CA GLU A 366 -2.32 14.48 17.76
C GLU A 366 -0.83 14.38 18.14
N ARG A 367 -0.05 13.61 17.37
CA ARG A 367 1.35 13.27 17.66
C ARG A 367 2.30 14.44 17.48
N GLY A 368 2.00 15.38 16.59
CA GLY A 368 2.80 16.60 16.43
C GLY A 368 2.69 17.56 17.62
N VAL A 369 1.53 17.63 18.29
CA VAL A 369 1.36 18.42 19.52
C VAL A 369 1.98 17.72 20.74
N GLN A 370 1.91 16.39 20.79
CA GLN A 370 2.56 15.59 21.84
C GLN A 370 4.07 15.82 21.96
N LEU A 371 4.75 16.22 20.89
CA LEU A 371 6.18 16.59 20.92
C LEU A 371 6.49 17.78 21.85
N ARG A 372 5.50 18.63 22.16
CA ARG A 372 5.64 19.77 23.07
C ARG A 372 4.99 19.53 24.44
N ASN A 373 3.91 18.75 24.48
CA ASN A 373 3.26 18.32 25.72
C ASN A 373 2.94 16.82 25.62
N PRO A 374 3.75 15.92 26.22
CA PRO A 374 3.54 14.48 26.10
C PRO A 374 2.23 14.00 26.74
N PHE A 375 1.59 14.84 27.57
CA PHE A 375 0.27 14.58 28.15
C PHE A 375 -0.90 15.08 27.28
N TYR A 376 -0.65 15.64 26.10
CA TYR A 376 -1.72 16.08 25.21
C TYR A 376 -2.46 14.90 24.55
N SER A 377 -3.78 15.01 24.46
CA SER A 377 -4.63 14.13 23.65
C SER A 377 -5.74 14.94 23.00
N ILE A 378 -5.90 14.81 21.68
CA ILE A 378 -6.97 15.49 20.93
C ILE A 378 -8.38 15.03 21.38
N TRP A 379 -8.47 13.79 21.86
CA TRP A 379 -9.69 13.16 22.38
C TRP A 379 -10.13 13.70 23.73
N ALA A 380 -9.24 14.34 24.49
CA ALA A 380 -9.53 14.86 25.82
C ALA A 380 -10.48 16.07 25.85
N THR A 381 -10.84 16.63 24.68
CA THR A 381 -11.81 17.73 24.58
C THR A 381 -12.94 17.39 23.60
N PRO A 382 -14.21 17.74 23.88
CA PRO A 382 -15.34 17.41 23.02
C PRO A 382 -15.31 18.16 21.67
N VAL A 383 -14.52 19.23 21.56
CA VAL A 383 -14.24 19.94 20.30
C VAL A 383 -13.14 19.23 19.53
N GLY A 384 -12.03 18.88 20.17
CA GLY A 384 -10.92 18.14 19.56
C GLY A 384 -11.35 16.77 19.04
N ALA A 385 -12.10 16.00 19.82
CA ALA A 385 -12.66 14.71 19.40
C ALA A 385 -13.55 14.83 18.15
N LYS A 386 -14.39 15.88 18.04
CA LYS A 386 -15.23 16.12 16.85
C LYS A 386 -14.38 16.49 15.62
N VAL A 387 -13.29 17.23 15.79
CA VAL A 387 -12.34 17.55 14.72
C VAL A 387 -11.55 16.31 14.27
N ALA A 388 -11.05 15.50 15.22
CA ALA A 388 -10.38 14.22 14.95
C ALA A 388 -11.28 13.26 14.16
N MET A 389 -12.50 13.04 14.64
CA MET A 389 -13.49 12.21 13.95
C MET A 389 -13.85 12.75 12.57
N SER A 390 -13.87 14.07 12.37
CA SER A 390 -14.09 14.66 11.03
C SER A 390 -12.99 14.28 10.03
N PHE A 391 -11.71 14.34 10.44
CA PHE A 391 -10.59 13.92 9.58
C PHE A 391 -10.61 12.41 9.30
N ILE A 392 -10.91 11.59 10.31
CA ILE A 392 -10.98 10.13 10.18
C ILE A 392 -12.15 9.71 9.27
N VAL A 393 -13.33 10.33 9.41
CA VAL A 393 -14.48 10.09 8.54
C VAL A 393 -14.21 10.56 7.11
N LEU A 394 -13.57 11.71 6.91
CA LEU A 394 -13.16 12.20 5.58
C LEU A 394 -12.19 11.22 4.91
N ALA A 395 -11.21 10.71 5.65
CA ALA A 395 -10.29 9.68 5.18
C ALA A 395 -11.05 8.40 4.78
N GLY A 396 -11.94 7.90 5.65
CA GLY A 396 -12.77 6.70 5.40
C GLY A 396 -13.65 6.83 4.17
N VAL A 397 -14.34 7.96 3.99
CA VAL A 397 -15.16 8.24 2.80
C VAL A 397 -14.30 8.30 1.53
N SER A 398 -13.13 8.93 1.58
CA SER A 398 -12.21 8.98 0.43
C SER A 398 -11.69 7.58 0.05
N GLY A 399 -11.42 6.73 1.04
CA GLY A 399 -11.04 5.32 0.84
C GLY A 399 -12.17 4.49 0.24
N ALA A 400 -13.41 4.66 0.70
CA ALA A 400 -14.58 4.00 0.14
C ALA A 400 -14.80 4.38 -1.34
N ILE A 401 -14.68 5.67 -1.67
CA ILE A 401 -14.73 6.16 -3.06
C ILE A 401 -13.62 5.54 -3.91
N TYR A 402 -12.39 5.47 -3.39
CA TYR A 402 -11.28 4.80 -4.06
C TYR A 402 -11.56 3.32 -4.34
N PHE A 403 -12.07 2.56 -3.36
CA PHE A 403 -12.38 1.13 -3.55
C PHE A 403 -13.52 0.90 -4.54
N LEU A 404 -14.60 1.68 -4.47
CA LEU A 404 -15.69 1.62 -5.46
C LEU A 404 -15.18 1.90 -6.88
N PHE A 405 -14.30 2.90 -7.04
CA PHE A 405 -13.69 3.21 -8.33
C PHE A 405 -12.74 2.11 -8.82
N LEU A 406 -11.92 1.53 -7.94
CA LEU A 406 -11.01 0.43 -8.29
C LEU A 406 -11.80 -0.80 -8.76
N CYS A 407 -12.89 -1.15 -8.07
CA CYS A 407 -13.80 -2.23 -8.48
C CYS A 407 -14.47 -1.95 -9.85
N PHE A 408 -14.94 -0.71 -10.07
CA PHE A 408 -15.49 -0.30 -11.36
C PHE A 408 -14.47 -0.40 -12.50
N MET A 409 -13.23 0.05 -12.27
CA MET A 409 -12.16 -0.03 -13.26
C MET A 409 -11.82 -1.48 -13.60
N VAL A 410 -11.66 -2.36 -12.59
CA VAL A 410 -11.42 -3.80 -12.79
C VAL A 410 -12.57 -4.45 -13.57
N TRP A 411 -13.83 -4.13 -13.24
CA TRP A 411 -14.99 -4.61 -14.00
C TRP A 411 -14.96 -4.14 -15.46
N LYS A 412 -14.66 -2.86 -15.71
CA LYS A 412 -14.57 -2.32 -17.07
C LYS A 412 -13.40 -2.92 -17.86
N VAL A 413 -12.25 -3.22 -17.25
CA VAL A 413 -11.15 -3.98 -17.91
C VAL A 413 -11.70 -5.30 -18.47
N PHE A 414 -12.46 -6.05 -17.68
CA PHE A 414 -13.05 -7.32 -18.13
C PHE A 414 -14.09 -7.13 -19.25
N LYS A 415 -14.83 -6.01 -19.25
CA LYS A 415 -15.81 -5.70 -20.31
C LYS A 415 -15.15 -5.27 -21.62
N ASP A 416 -14.20 -4.33 -21.59
CA ASP A 416 -13.54 -3.82 -22.80
C ASP A 416 -12.75 -4.92 -23.56
N ILE A 417 -12.28 -5.95 -22.84
CA ILE A 417 -11.70 -7.18 -23.41
C ILE A 417 -12.75 -8.03 -24.15
N GLY A 418 -14.02 -7.96 -23.75
CA GLY A 418 -15.14 -8.69 -24.37
C GLY A 418 -15.75 -7.99 -25.60
N ASP A 419 -15.78 -6.65 -25.61
CA ASP A 419 -16.51 -5.85 -26.61
C ASP A 419 -15.76 -5.69 -27.95
N LYS A 420 -14.43 -5.90 -28.01
CA LYS A 420 -13.58 -5.78 -29.22
C LYS A 420 -13.72 -6.96 -30.21
N ARG A 421 -14.95 -7.41 -30.48
CA ARG A 421 -15.22 -8.78 -30.98
C ARG A 421 -15.77 -8.91 -32.40
N THR A 422 -16.23 -7.84 -33.05
CA THR A 422 -17.08 -7.92 -34.26
C THR A 422 -16.89 -6.74 -35.24
N SER A 423 -16.46 -7.02 -36.48
CA SER A 423 -16.32 -6.06 -37.61
C SER A 423 -16.44 -6.76 -39.00
N LEU A 424 -16.22 -6.06 -40.12
CA LEU A 424 -16.69 -6.47 -41.47
C LEU A 424 -15.64 -6.32 -42.62
N PRO A 425 -15.76 -7.07 -43.75
CA PRO A 425 -14.75 -7.12 -44.85
C PRO A 425 -15.17 -6.52 -46.25
N SER A 426 -14.22 -6.02 -47.08
CA SER A 426 -14.43 -5.58 -48.51
C SER A 426 -13.13 -5.47 -49.38
N MET A 427 -13.17 -5.54 -50.74
CA MET A 427 -12.81 -6.75 -51.55
C MET A 427 -12.23 -6.44 -53.01
N SER A 428 -12.14 -7.42 -53.98
CA SER A 428 -11.52 -7.54 -55.41
C SER A 428 -12.28 -7.43 -56.94
N GLN A 429 -12.14 -6.76 -58.23
CA GLN A 429 -11.39 -6.69 -59.70
C GLN A 429 -11.19 -7.77 -60.98
N ALA A 430 -11.84 -8.94 -61.35
CA ALA A 430 -12.25 -9.45 -62.72
C ALA A 430 -12.29 -10.97 -63.11
N ARG A 431 -12.10 -11.37 -64.40
CA ARG A 431 -12.62 -12.67 -64.97
C ARG A 431 -11.59 -13.78 -65.18
N ARG A 432 -10.45 -13.51 -65.81
CA ARG A 432 -9.29 -14.38 -65.59
C ARG A 432 -8.93 -14.27 -64.09
N LEU A 433 -8.86 -13.00 -63.70
CA LEU A 433 -9.10 -12.37 -62.41
C LEU A 433 -10.36 -12.86 -61.61
N HIS A 434 -11.21 -13.81 -62.08
CA HIS A 434 -12.39 -14.35 -61.33
C HIS A 434 -11.95 -15.63 -60.66
N TYR A 435 -11.33 -16.48 -61.46
CA TYR A 435 -10.76 -17.72 -60.99
C TYR A 435 -9.48 -17.41 -60.26
N GLU A 436 -8.61 -16.56 -60.82
CA GLU A 436 -7.48 -15.97 -60.07
C GLU A 436 -7.97 -15.19 -58.84
N GLY A 437 -9.13 -14.54 -58.86
CA GLY A 437 -9.67 -13.77 -57.72
C GLY A 437 -10.41 -14.56 -56.65
N ALA A 438 -11.11 -15.62 -57.01
CA ALA A 438 -11.70 -16.59 -56.08
C ALA A 438 -10.59 -17.49 -55.50
N VAL A 439 -9.63 -17.93 -56.32
CA VAL A 439 -8.44 -18.65 -55.85
C VAL A 439 -7.62 -17.78 -54.93
N SER A 440 -7.30 -16.52 -55.27
CA SER A 440 -6.51 -15.66 -54.39
C SER A 440 -7.29 -15.09 -53.21
N ALA A 441 -8.63 -14.98 -53.29
CA ALA A 441 -9.48 -14.82 -52.10
C ALA A 441 -9.25 -15.99 -51.15
N ILE A 442 -9.43 -17.24 -51.60
CA ILE A 442 -9.23 -18.43 -50.78
C ILE A 442 -7.78 -18.53 -50.29
N VAL A 443 -6.79 -18.47 -51.18
CA VAL A 443 -5.36 -18.69 -50.88
C VAL A 443 -4.83 -17.63 -49.91
N PHE A 444 -5.05 -16.33 -50.13
CA PHE A 444 -4.50 -15.32 -49.22
C PHE A 444 -5.31 -15.18 -47.92
N THR A 445 -6.64 -15.42 -47.92
CA THR A 445 -7.39 -15.52 -46.64
C THR A 445 -7.00 -16.76 -45.84
N THR A 446 -6.78 -17.92 -46.48
CA THR A 446 -6.35 -19.15 -45.79
C THR A 446 -4.90 -19.05 -45.32
N LEU A 447 -3.99 -18.41 -46.06
CA LEU A 447 -2.64 -18.09 -45.58
C LEU A 447 -2.68 -17.11 -44.39
N GLY A 448 -3.52 -16.08 -44.45
CA GLY A 448 -3.77 -15.15 -43.33
C GLY A 448 -4.34 -15.86 -42.10
N ALA A 449 -5.36 -16.69 -42.29
CA ALA A 449 -5.98 -17.50 -41.26
C ALA A 449 -5.00 -18.50 -40.65
N ALA A 450 -4.19 -19.19 -41.46
CA ALA A 450 -3.21 -20.17 -41.04
C ALA A 450 -2.06 -19.52 -40.25
N TYR A 451 -1.49 -18.41 -40.74
CA TYR A 451 -0.45 -17.68 -40.02
C TYR A 451 -1.00 -17.05 -38.72
N GLY A 452 -2.20 -16.44 -38.78
CA GLY A 452 -2.88 -15.87 -37.63
C GLY A 452 -3.19 -16.91 -36.54
N THR A 453 -3.66 -18.09 -36.97
CA THR A 453 -3.88 -19.26 -36.13
C THR A 453 -2.57 -19.81 -35.56
N ALA A 454 -1.51 -19.91 -36.36
CA ALA A 454 -0.21 -20.43 -35.91
C ALA A 454 0.45 -19.49 -34.88
N LYS A 455 0.47 -18.17 -35.12
CA LYS A 455 1.02 -17.20 -34.16
C LYS A 455 0.22 -17.14 -32.86
N SER A 456 -1.11 -17.05 -32.96
CA SER A 456 -1.99 -17.11 -31.78
C SER A 456 -1.84 -18.46 -31.06
N GLY A 457 -1.71 -19.56 -31.81
CA GLY A 457 -1.52 -20.93 -31.33
C GLY A 457 -0.22 -21.12 -30.55
N VAL A 458 0.89 -20.50 -30.95
CA VAL A 458 2.14 -20.48 -30.16
C VAL A 458 1.92 -19.77 -28.82
N GLY A 459 1.21 -18.64 -28.82
CA GLY A 459 0.81 -17.94 -27.60
C GLY A 459 -0.04 -18.83 -26.68
N ILE A 460 -1.09 -19.46 -27.22
CA ILE A 460 -1.97 -20.39 -26.49
C ILE A 460 -1.19 -21.60 -25.96
N ALA A 461 -0.31 -22.22 -26.76
CA ALA A 461 0.47 -23.39 -26.36
C ALA A 461 1.48 -23.08 -25.25
N SER A 462 2.06 -21.88 -25.23
CA SER A 462 2.94 -21.43 -24.14
C SER A 462 2.20 -21.21 -22.81
N MET A 463 0.89 -20.97 -22.88
CA MET A 463 0.01 -20.67 -21.75
C MET A 463 -0.71 -21.94 -21.25
N SER A 464 -1.14 -22.81 -22.15
CA SER A 464 -1.88 -24.05 -21.85
C SER A 464 -1.07 -25.05 -21.03
N GLN A 465 0.26 -25.05 -21.17
CA GLN A 465 1.19 -25.81 -20.32
C GLN A 465 1.11 -25.47 -18.82
N LYS A 466 0.46 -24.36 -18.46
CA LYS A 466 0.27 -23.92 -17.06
C LYS A 466 -1.20 -23.74 -16.67
N HIS A 467 -2.04 -23.31 -17.60
CA HIS A 467 -3.43 -22.91 -17.35
C HIS A 467 -4.39 -23.51 -18.39
N PRO A 468 -4.65 -24.83 -18.36
CA PRO A 468 -5.57 -25.48 -19.29
C PRO A 468 -7.00 -24.89 -19.24
N GLU A 469 -7.43 -24.39 -18.07
CA GLU A 469 -8.72 -23.72 -17.85
C GLU A 469 -8.88 -22.40 -18.64
N LEU A 470 -7.77 -21.84 -19.14
CA LEU A 470 -7.78 -20.63 -19.96
C LEU A 470 -7.76 -20.91 -21.47
N ILE A 471 -7.54 -22.16 -21.92
CA ILE A 471 -7.53 -22.53 -23.36
C ILE A 471 -8.83 -22.09 -24.05
N MET A 472 -9.97 -22.44 -23.46
CA MET A 472 -11.31 -22.08 -23.99
C MET A 472 -11.56 -20.57 -24.09
N LYS A 473 -10.81 -19.74 -23.36
CA LYS A 473 -10.91 -18.28 -23.40
C LYS A 473 -9.88 -17.68 -24.35
N ALA A 474 -8.70 -18.30 -24.48
CA ALA A 474 -7.62 -17.88 -25.36
C ALA A 474 -7.78 -18.34 -26.81
N ILE A 475 -8.70 -19.26 -27.12
CA ILE A 475 -8.98 -19.73 -28.49
C ILE A 475 -9.66 -18.66 -29.37
N ILE A 476 -10.17 -17.56 -28.79
CA ILE A 476 -10.96 -16.55 -29.51
C ILE A 476 -10.20 -15.92 -30.71
N PRO A 477 -8.92 -15.48 -30.59
CA PRO A 477 -8.15 -15.00 -31.75
C PRO A 477 -7.89 -16.07 -32.83
N VAL A 478 -7.78 -17.35 -32.45
CA VAL A 478 -7.68 -18.47 -33.41
C VAL A 478 -8.99 -18.62 -34.19
N VAL A 479 -10.14 -18.58 -33.52
CA VAL A 479 -11.45 -18.63 -34.18
C VAL A 479 -11.66 -17.40 -35.08
N MET A 480 -11.28 -16.20 -34.61
CA MET A 480 -11.32 -14.97 -35.42
C MET A 480 -10.44 -15.05 -36.66
N ALA A 481 -9.20 -15.56 -36.55
CA ALA A 481 -8.34 -15.80 -37.70
C ALA A 481 -8.94 -16.86 -38.65
N GLY A 482 -9.51 -17.94 -38.12
CA GLY A 482 -10.16 -19.00 -38.90
C GLY A 482 -11.37 -18.51 -39.71
N ILE A 483 -12.18 -17.60 -39.18
CA ILE A 483 -13.34 -17.03 -39.87
C ILE A 483 -12.93 -16.24 -41.14
N ILE A 484 -11.71 -15.71 -41.21
CA ILE A 484 -11.20 -15.01 -42.41
C ILE A 484 -11.20 -15.94 -43.63
N ALA A 485 -10.84 -17.21 -43.46
CA ALA A 485 -10.91 -18.22 -44.53
C ALA A 485 -12.36 -18.51 -44.97
N ILE A 486 -13.33 -18.41 -44.06
CA ILE A 486 -14.76 -18.55 -44.38
C ILE A 486 -15.22 -17.36 -45.24
N TYR A 487 -14.77 -16.13 -44.96
CA TYR A 487 -15.08 -14.99 -45.83
C TYR A 487 -14.47 -15.14 -47.24
N GLY A 488 -13.25 -15.69 -47.34
CA GLY A 488 -12.65 -16.04 -48.64
C GLY A 488 -13.46 -17.09 -49.41
N LEU A 489 -13.93 -18.13 -48.72
CA LEU A 489 -14.77 -19.19 -49.31
C LEU A 489 -16.16 -18.68 -49.73
N VAL A 490 -16.86 -17.94 -48.86
CA VAL A 490 -18.20 -17.41 -49.15
C VAL A 490 -18.16 -16.48 -50.36
N VAL A 491 -17.16 -15.60 -50.46
CA VAL A 491 -17.05 -14.74 -51.65
C VAL A 491 -16.59 -15.52 -52.87
N ALA A 492 -15.69 -16.51 -52.76
CA ALA A 492 -15.39 -17.40 -53.89
C ALA A 492 -16.64 -18.12 -54.44
N VAL A 493 -17.59 -18.51 -53.58
CA VAL A 493 -18.88 -19.10 -53.97
C VAL A 493 -19.82 -18.06 -54.61
N LEU A 494 -19.95 -16.87 -54.03
CA LEU A 494 -20.78 -15.78 -54.62
C LEU A 494 -20.24 -15.34 -55.99
N LEU A 495 -18.92 -15.26 -56.12
CA LEU A 495 -18.23 -15.01 -57.38
C LEU A 495 -18.51 -16.14 -58.39
N ALA A 496 -18.34 -17.41 -58.02
CA ALA A 496 -18.67 -18.55 -58.88
C ALA A 496 -20.14 -18.55 -59.33
N GLY A 497 -21.08 -18.15 -58.46
CA GLY A 497 -22.50 -18.01 -58.78
C GLY A 497 -22.84 -16.88 -59.75
N SER A 498 -21.95 -15.88 -59.92
CA SER A 498 -22.15 -14.73 -60.82
C SER A 498 -21.74 -14.98 -62.29
N LEU A 499 -21.46 -16.23 -62.67
CA LEU A 499 -20.99 -16.58 -64.01
C LEU A 499 -22.12 -16.66 -65.06
N THR A 500 -22.30 -15.56 -65.79
CA THR A 500 -23.12 -15.51 -67.01
C THR A 500 -22.34 -15.97 -68.26
N LYS A 501 -23.08 -16.40 -69.30
CA LYS A 501 -22.55 -16.98 -70.55
C LYS A 501 -21.78 -15.99 -71.44
N PHE A 502 -22.08 -14.69 -71.34
CA PHE A 502 -21.35 -13.61 -71.99
C PHE A 502 -20.71 -12.71 -70.93
N TYR A 503 -19.47 -12.29 -71.13
CA TYR A 503 -18.78 -11.37 -70.21
C TYR A 503 -17.89 -10.39 -70.97
N LYS A 504 -17.94 -9.12 -70.57
CA LYS A 504 -17.04 -8.07 -71.08
C LYS A 504 -15.76 -8.04 -70.27
N SER A 505 -14.63 -7.63 -70.84
CA SER A 505 -13.37 -7.52 -70.10
C SER A 505 -13.39 -6.50 -68.95
N TYR A 506 -14.31 -5.52 -68.90
CA TYR A 506 -14.53 -4.69 -67.70
C TYR A 506 -15.26 -5.44 -66.58
N HIS A 507 -16.32 -6.19 -66.91
CA HIS A 507 -16.82 -7.23 -65.99
C HIS A 507 -15.77 -8.30 -65.74
N GLY A 508 -14.70 -8.34 -66.54
CA GLY A 508 -13.44 -9.06 -66.40
C GLY A 508 -12.30 -8.29 -65.70
N PHE A 509 -12.59 -7.10 -65.14
CA PHE A 509 -11.80 -6.27 -64.21
C PHE A 509 -12.68 -5.64 -63.05
N LEU A 510 -13.39 -6.47 -62.25
CA LEU A 510 -14.31 -6.18 -61.11
C LEU A 510 -14.44 -7.21 -59.91
N ASN A 511 -13.99 -8.49 -60.00
CA ASN A 511 -13.77 -9.68 -59.08
C ASN A 511 -12.26 -10.11 -58.59
N LEU A 512 -11.25 -9.18 -58.63
CA LEU A 512 -9.86 -8.72 -58.12
C LEU A 512 -9.40 -7.20 -57.47
N SER A 513 -9.91 -5.99 -56.93
CA SER A 513 -11.10 -4.96 -56.46
C SER A 513 -12.70 -4.92 -55.90
N ALA A 514 -13.82 -5.67 -55.44
CA ALA A 514 -14.77 -6.91 -55.17
C ALA A 514 -14.71 -8.42 -54.51
N GLY A 515 -13.75 -9.39 -54.65
CA GLY A 515 -13.30 -10.53 -53.74
C GLY A 515 -11.88 -10.44 -53.02
N LEU A 516 -10.82 -11.18 -53.45
CA LEU A 516 -9.33 -10.98 -53.24
C LEU A 516 -8.67 -9.71 -52.62
N ALA A 517 -9.15 -8.46 -52.68
CA ALA A 517 -8.59 -7.42 -51.82
C ALA A 517 -8.96 -7.69 -50.35
N VAL A 518 -9.78 -8.73 -50.07
CA VAL A 518 -9.83 -9.48 -48.80
C VAL A 518 -9.05 -10.80 -48.79
N GLY A 519 -8.62 -11.32 -49.94
CA GLY A 519 -7.39 -12.12 -49.98
C GLY A 519 -6.22 -11.36 -49.32
N LEU A 520 -5.84 -10.20 -49.86
CA LEU A 520 -4.74 -9.39 -49.32
C LEU A 520 -5.07 -8.68 -48.00
N SER A 521 -6.24 -8.05 -47.84
CA SER A 521 -6.60 -7.46 -46.53
C SER A 521 -6.96 -8.52 -45.49
N GLY A 522 -7.39 -9.72 -45.87
CA GLY A 522 -7.54 -10.87 -44.98
C GLY A 522 -6.20 -11.54 -44.62
N LEU A 523 -5.21 -11.50 -45.53
CA LEU A 523 -3.82 -11.84 -45.22
C LEU A 523 -3.25 -10.84 -44.20
N ALA A 524 -3.35 -9.54 -44.47
CA ALA A 524 -2.91 -8.49 -43.56
C ALA A 524 -3.67 -8.51 -42.23
N ALA A 525 -4.99 -8.71 -42.24
CA ALA A 525 -5.80 -8.86 -41.04
C ALA A 525 -5.44 -10.14 -40.28
N GLY A 526 -5.23 -11.27 -40.95
CA GLY A 526 -4.80 -12.53 -40.32
C GLY A 526 -3.42 -12.45 -39.68
N ILE A 527 -2.46 -11.80 -40.36
CA ILE A 527 -1.15 -11.46 -39.80
C ILE A 527 -1.29 -10.54 -38.58
N THR A 528 -2.10 -9.47 -38.69
CA THR A 528 -2.32 -8.51 -37.61
C THR A 528 -3.03 -9.16 -36.42
N ILE A 529 -4.07 -9.97 -36.64
CA ILE A 529 -4.80 -10.73 -35.62
C ILE A 529 -3.90 -11.79 -34.98
N GLY A 530 -2.97 -12.40 -35.73
CA GLY A 530 -1.94 -13.28 -35.17
C GLY A 530 -0.99 -12.56 -34.21
N VAL A 531 -0.48 -11.39 -34.60
CA VAL A 531 0.45 -10.59 -33.79
C VAL A 531 -0.25 -9.94 -32.59
N VAL A 532 -1.45 -9.39 -32.78
CA VAL A 532 -2.29 -8.81 -31.72
C VAL A 532 -2.86 -9.89 -30.79
N GLY A 533 -3.14 -11.10 -31.30
CA GLY A 533 -3.55 -12.26 -30.51
C GLY A 533 -2.43 -12.74 -29.59
N ASP A 534 -1.23 -12.95 -30.14
CA ASP A 534 -0.03 -13.31 -29.37
C ASP A 534 0.32 -12.24 -28.32
N ALA A 535 0.39 -10.96 -28.71
CA ALA A 535 0.63 -9.86 -27.78
C ALA A 535 -0.49 -9.69 -26.73
N GLY A 536 -1.75 -9.86 -27.13
CA GLY A 536 -2.92 -9.72 -26.27
C GLY A 536 -3.01 -10.83 -25.22
N VAL A 537 -2.75 -12.09 -25.59
CA VAL A 537 -2.68 -13.21 -24.64
C VAL A 537 -1.60 -12.96 -23.58
N ARG A 538 -0.42 -12.44 -23.97
CA ARG A 538 0.66 -12.06 -23.04
C ARG A 538 0.26 -10.89 -22.13
N LEU A 539 -0.42 -9.87 -22.66
CA LEU A 539 -0.86 -8.70 -21.89
C LEU A 539 -1.93 -9.06 -20.86
N ILE A 540 -2.90 -9.91 -21.26
CA ILE A 540 -3.94 -10.46 -20.38
C ILE A 540 -3.32 -11.36 -19.30
N TYR A 541 -2.29 -12.15 -19.64
CA TYR A 541 -1.53 -12.93 -18.66
C TYR A 541 -0.83 -12.03 -17.64
N ARG A 542 -0.11 -10.99 -18.08
CA ARG A 542 0.58 -10.01 -17.22
C ARG A 542 -0.36 -9.33 -16.22
N PHE A 543 -1.53 -8.87 -16.69
CA PHE A 543 -2.55 -8.26 -15.82
C PHE A 543 -3.12 -9.25 -14.80
N LYS A 544 -3.54 -10.44 -15.26
CA LYS A 544 -4.12 -11.48 -14.37
C LYS A 544 -3.12 -12.02 -13.35
N PHE A 545 -1.87 -12.27 -13.75
CA PHE A 545 -0.82 -12.78 -12.87
C PHE A 545 -0.54 -11.81 -11.72
N LEU A 546 -0.37 -10.50 -12.01
CA LEU A 546 -0.10 -9.52 -10.98
C LEU A 546 -1.31 -9.27 -10.07
N MET A 547 -2.51 -9.20 -10.64
CA MET A 547 -3.75 -9.05 -9.87
C MET A 547 -3.97 -10.24 -8.92
N LEU A 548 -3.72 -11.48 -9.37
CA LEU A 548 -3.82 -12.67 -8.52
C LEU A 548 -2.78 -12.66 -7.40
N ALA A 549 -1.52 -12.35 -7.70
CA ALA A 549 -0.46 -12.23 -6.70
C ALA A 549 -0.79 -11.17 -5.63
N THR A 550 -1.44 -10.08 -6.05
CA THR A 550 -1.83 -8.97 -5.16
C THR A 550 -3.01 -9.33 -4.27
N LEU A 551 -4.05 -9.95 -4.83
CA LEU A 551 -5.18 -10.46 -4.04
C LEU A 551 -4.72 -11.49 -3.00
N LEU A 552 -3.71 -12.30 -3.35
CA LEU A 552 -3.06 -13.22 -2.41
C LEU A 552 -2.26 -12.47 -1.33
N CYS A 553 -1.44 -11.48 -1.66
CA CYS A 553 -0.70 -10.68 -0.67
C CYS A 553 -1.63 -9.89 0.27
N ALA A 554 -2.70 -9.30 -0.27
CA ALA A 554 -3.72 -8.59 0.50
C ALA A 554 -4.51 -9.56 1.39
N GLY A 555 -4.96 -10.69 0.85
CA GLY A 555 -5.68 -11.73 1.60
C GLY A 555 -4.84 -12.30 2.76
N LEU A 556 -3.56 -12.59 2.53
CA LEU A 556 -2.63 -13.01 3.60
C LEU A 556 -2.41 -11.91 4.66
N THR A 557 -2.35 -10.64 4.24
CA THR A 557 -2.20 -9.51 5.17
C THR A 557 -3.44 -9.35 6.06
N VAL A 558 -4.64 -9.45 5.48
CA VAL A 558 -5.92 -9.36 6.21
C VAL A 558 -6.14 -10.57 7.11
N ALA A 559 -5.88 -11.80 6.62
CA ALA A 559 -5.95 -13.00 7.45
C ALA A 559 -4.96 -12.95 8.62
N GLY A 560 -3.73 -12.49 8.38
CA GLY A 560 -2.74 -12.27 9.42
C GLY A 560 -3.14 -11.19 10.44
N PHE A 561 -3.84 -10.14 10.01
CA PHE A 561 -4.38 -9.12 10.92
C PHE A 561 -5.47 -9.71 11.84
N PHE A 562 -6.44 -10.45 11.29
CA PHE A 562 -7.46 -11.12 12.11
C PHE A 562 -6.85 -12.18 13.05
N MET A 563 -5.89 -13.00 12.56
CA MET A 563 -5.17 -13.95 13.41
C MET A 563 -4.38 -13.28 14.55
N ARG A 564 -3.92 -12.04 14.37
CA ARG A 564 -3.32 -11.24 15.45
C ARG A 564 -4.35 -10.76 16.48
N GLN A 565 -5.53 -10.34 16.03
CA GLN A 565 -6.58 -9.84 16.93
C GLN A 565 -7.28 -10.95 17.72
N MET A 566 -7.38 -12.16 17.16
CA MET A 566 -8.11 -13.28 17.76
C MET A 566 -7.29 -14.15 18.72
N ASN A 567 -5.98 -13.90 18.87
CA ASN A 567 -5.06 -14.86 19.48
C ASN A 567 -4.04 -14.17 20.40
N GLU A 568 -4.45 -13.92 21.65
CA GLU A 568 -3.58 -13.37 22.70
C GLU A 568 -2.64 -14.43 23.31
N GLU A 569 -2.85 -15.72 23.03
CA GLU A 569 -2.12 -16.83 23.65
C GLU A 569 -0.81 -17.20 22.92
N GLN A 570 0.18 -17.62 23.71
CA GLN A 570 1.44 -18.17 23.22
C GLN A 570 1.28 -19.63 22.77
N TRP A 571 1.36 -19.88 21.46
CA TRP A 571 1.27 -21.24 20.91
C TRP A 571 2.55 -22.05 21.18
N LYS A 572 2.54 -22.85 22.25
CA LYS A 572 3.66 -23.72 22.64
C LYS A 572 3.61 -25.04 21.85
N TRP A 573 4.35 -25.11 20.74
CA TRP A 573 4.54 -26.34 19.95
C TRP A 573 5.93 -26.91 20.23
N ASN A 574 5.99 -28.10 20.86
CA ASN A 574 7.21 -28.89 21.11
C ASN A 574 8.44 -28.08 21.57
N ASN A 575 8.45 -27.65 22.84
CA ASN A 575 9.56 -26.94 23.50
C ASN A 575 10.01 -25.61 22.85
N VAL A 576 9.34 -25.13 21.81
CA VAL A 576 9.60 -23.83 21.17
C VAL A 576 8.38 -22.92 21.35
N GLU A 577 8.60 -21.77 21.99
CA GLU A 577 7.57 -20.75 22.19
C GLU A 577 7.46 -19.86 20.95
N LEU A 578 6.61 -20.27 19.99
CA LEU A 578 6.43 -19.57 18.72
C LEU A 578 5.64 -18.26 18.92
N GLN A 579 6.29 -17.12 18.65
CA GLN A 579 5.73 -15.80 18.92
C GLN A 579 4.97 -15.27 17.71
N LEU A 580 3.74 -15.77 17.52
CA LEU A 580 2.91 -15.50 16.35
C LEU A 580 2.74 -14.01 16.04
N THR A 581 2.50 -13.17 17.06
CA THR A 581 2.36 -11.71 16.90
C THR A 581 3.60 -11.07 16.26
N SER A 582 4.80 -11.50 16.64
CA SER A 582 6.07 -11.01 16.09
C SER A 582 6.35 -11.60 14.70
N ALA A 583 6.02 -12.88 14.48
CA ALA A 583 6.05 -13.52 13.17
C ALA A 583 5.16 -12.81 12.14
N LEU A 584 3.95 -12.41 12.54
CA LEU A 584 3.00 -11.69 11.70
C LEU A 584 3.50 -10.28 11.36
N HIS A 585 4.12 -9.57 12.32
CA HIS A 585 4.71 -8.26 12.07
C HIS A 585 5.90 -8.29 11.10
N THR A 586 6.90 -9.15 11.32
CA THR A 586 8.03 -9.28 10.39
C THR A 586 7.60 -9.90 9.06
N GLY A 587 6.63 -10.81 9.10
CA GLY A 587 6.04 -11.47 7.94
C GLY A 587 5.36 -10.50 6.99
N VAL A 588 4.39 -9.70 7.47
CA VAL A 588 3.69 -8.71 6.63
C VAL A 588 4.66 -7.66 6.07
N TYR A 589 5.62 -7.19 6.87
CA TYR A 589 6.68 -6.29 6.41
C TYR A 589 7.57 -6.94 5.32
N GLY A 590 7.89 -8.24 5.48
CA GLY A 590 8.52 -9.06 4.47
C GLY A 590 7.70 -9.14 3.18
N THR A 591 6.38 -9.38 3.28
CA THR A 591 5.49 -9.58 2.12
C THR A 591 5.53 -8.39 1.18
N TRP A 592 5.41 -7.18 1.72
CA TRP A 592 5.45 -5.96 0.93
C TRP A 592 6.84 -5.67 0.34
N ASN A 593 7.91 -6.00 1.08
CA ASN A 593 9.27 -5.92 0.54
C ASN A 593 9.49 -6.86 -0.64
N VAL A 594 9.22 -8.15 -0.45
CA VAL A 594 9.32 -9.21 -1.47
C VAL A 594 8.43 -8.88 -2.68
N TYR A 595 7.24 -8.32 -2.46
CA TYR A 595 6.32 -7.91 -3.52
C TYR A 595 6.86 -6.76 -4.40
N ILE A 596 7.38 -5.68 -3.80
CA ILE A 596 7.98 -4.56 -4.58
C ILE A 596 9.27 -4.99 -5.28
N ILE A 597 10.08 -5.84 -4.64
CA ILE A 597 11.26 -6.45 -5.26
C ILE A 597 10.87 -7.29 -6.49
N ALA A 598 9.81 -8.09 -6.38
CA ALA A 598 9.29 -8.88 -7.50
C ALA A 598 8.78 -8.00 -8.65
N LEU A 599 8.06 -6.90 -8.34
CA LEU A 599 7.63 -5.91 -9.32
C LEU A 599 8.82 -5.33 -10.10
N LEU A 600 9.82 -4.78 -9.40
CA LEU A 600 11.00 -4.15 -10.01
C LEU A 600 11.77 -5.14 -10.91
N ILE A 601 11.93 -6.41 -10.48
CA ILE A 601 12.60 -7.44 -11.29
C ILE A 601 11.78 -7.82 -12.53
N LEU A 602 10.47 -8.05 -12.38
CA LEU A 602 9.63 -8.57 -13.47
C LEU A 602 9.29 -7.51 -14.53
N TYR A 603 9.12 -6.25 -14.12
CA TYR A 603 8.72 -5.15 -15.01
C TYR A 603 9.92 -4.43 -15.65
N ALA A 604 11.17 -4.75 -15.24
CA ALA A 604 12.37 -4.24 -15.90
C ALA A 604 12.42 -4.59 -17.41
N PRO A 605 13.07 -3.76 -18.25
CA PRO A 605 13.31 -4.09 -19.66
C PRO A 605 14.20 -5.32 -19.85
N SER A 606 13.91 -6.17 -20.85
CA SER A 606 14.69 -7.38 -21.18
C SER A 606 15.89 -7.10 -22.10
N HIS A 607 16.94 -7.93 -22.02
CA HIS A 607 18.18 -7.81 -22.83
C HIS A 607 18.10 -8.56 -24.17
N LYS A 608 17.02 -9.31 -24.45
CA LYS A 608 16.95 -10.22 -25.62
C LYS A 608 16.83 -9.53 -26.99
N GLN A 609 16.64 -8.22 -27.02
CA GLN A 609 16.58 -7.42 -28.25
C GLN A 609 17.31 -6.09 -28.03
N TRP A 610 18.65 -6.15 -27.96
CA TRP A 610 19.47 -5.00 -28.29
C TRP A 610 19.79 -5.04 -29.79
N PRO A 611 19.61 -3.95 -30.54
CA PRO A 611 20.28 -3.82 -31.84
C PRO A 611 21.78 -3.71 -31.56
N THR A 612 22.53 -4.76 -31.88
CA THR A 612 24.00 -4.69 -31.87
C THR A 612 24.44 -3.79 -33.01
N MET A 613 24.77 -2.53 -32.70
CA MET A 613 25.64 -1.73 -33.56
C MET A 613 26.94 -2.51 -33.76
N ARG A 614 27.15 -3.01 -34.98
CA ARG A 614 28.49 -3.38 -35.44
C ARG A 614 29.19 -2.07 -35.77
N HIS A 615 30.37 -1.85 -35.20
CA HIS A 615 31.26 -0.82 -35.72
C HIS A 615 31.64 -1.19 -37.16
N SER A 616 31.63 -0.20 -38.03
CA SER A 616 32.07 -0.31 -39.42
C SER A 616 33.59 -0.11 -39.49
N ASP A 617 34.31 -1.19 -39.77
CA ASP A 617 35.65 -1.13 -40.36
C ASP A 617 35.60 -1.90 -41.69
N GLU A 618 36.04 -1.25 -42.76
CA GLU A 618 36.05 -1.86 -44.10
C GLU A 618 37.31 -2.72 -44.30
N THR A 619 37.14 -3.93 -44.84
CA THR A 619 37.71 -4.34 -46.15
C THR A 619 37.62 -5.85 -46.38
N THR A 620 37.72 -6.25 -47.67
CA THR A 620 38.15 -7.59 -48.13
C THR A 620 37.10 -8.72 -48.24
N GLN A 621 36.63 -8.89 -49.48
CA GLN A 621 36.32 -10.17 -50.17
C GLN A 621 35.07 -11.02 -49.83
N SER A 622 34.07 -10.82 -50.70
CA SER A 622 33.38 -11.85 -51.52
C SER A 622 32.41 -12.88 -50.92
N ASN A 623 31.19 -12.85 -51.49
CA ASN A 623 30.40 -14.02 -51.91
C ASN A 623 29.70 -14.90 -50.87
N GLU A 624 28.82 -14.32 -50.03
CA GLU A 624 27.64 -15.09 -49.53
C GLU A 624 26.42 -14.22 -49.14
N ASN A 625 26.06 -13.19 -49.92
CA ASN A 625 24.88 -12.34 -49.65
C ASN A 625 24.17 -11.80 -50.91
N ILE A 626 23.17 -12.53 -51.42
CA ILE A 626 22.21 -12.02 -52.44
C ILE A 626 20.73 -12.20 -51.99
N VAL A 627 20.47 -12.96 -50.91
CA VAL A 627 19.10 -13.24 -50.41
C VAL A 627 18.68 -12.30 -49.26
N ALA A 628 19.61 -11.50 -48.71
CA ALA A 628 19.40 -10.72 -47.48
C ALA A 628 19.09 -9.22 -47.68
N SER A 629 19.12 -8.70 -48.92
CA SER A 629 19.05 -7.25 -49.20
C SER A 629 17.63 -6.69 -49.46
N ALA A 630 16.60 -7.53 -49.50
CA ALA A 630 15.22 -7.12 -49.85
C ALA A 630 14.31 -6.84 -48.63
N ALA A 631 14.88 -6.65 -47.43
CA ALA A 631 14.12 -6.68 -46.17
C ALA A 631 14.52 -5.59 -45.14
N SER A 632 14.94 -4.40 -45.58
CA SER A 632 15.10 -3.20 -44.73
C SER A 632 15.09 -1.89 -45.52
N GLU A 633 13.92 -1.49 -46.02
CA GLU A 633 13.62 -0.10 -46.35
C GLU A 633 12.40 0.35 -45.52
N GLU A 634 12.65 0.88 -44.31
CA GLU A 634 11.65 1.70 -43.63
C GLU A 634 11.75 3.12 -44.20
N ILE A 635 10.72 3.57 -44.92
CA ILE A 635 10.71 4.89 -45.57
C ILE A 635 10.58 5.97 -44.49
N GLU A 636 11.66 6.71 -44.27
CA GLU A 636 11.70 7.85 -43.36
C GLU A 636 10.92 9.05 -43.95
N PHE A 637 9.68 9.24 -43.50
CA PHE A 637 8.87 10.40 -43.89
C PHE A 637 9.31 11.65 -43.12
N SER A 638 10.07 12.51 -43.80
CA SER A 638 10.41 13.84 -43.32
C SER A 638 9.17 14.76 -43.26
N HIS A 639 9.23 15.76 -42.37
CA HIS A 639 8.12 16.67 -42.13
C HIS A 639 7.78 17.54 -43.36
N LEU A 640 6.49 17.60 -43.72
CA LEU A 640 5.92 18.70 -44.48
C LEU A 640 5.11 19.63 -43.54
N PRO A 641 5.11 20.95 -43.78
CA PRO A 641 4.34 21.90 -42.97
C PRO A 641 2.84 21.80 -43.26
N SER A 642 2.03 22.20 -42.28
CA SER A 642 0.56 22.18 -42.38
C SER A 642 0.02 23.54 -42.86
N ASP A 643 -0.29 23.66 -44.14
CA ASP A 643 -1.12 24.75 -44.67
C ASP A 643 -2.60 24.37 -44.73
N SER A 644 -3.47 25.34 -44.44
CA SER A 644 -4.91 25.12 -44.23
C SER A 644 -5.75 25.51 -45.45
N ASN A 645 -6.51 24.56 -46.02
CA ASN A 645 -7.62 24.85 -46.93
C ASN A 645 -8.76 23.81 -46.81
N PRO A 646 -10.04 24.22 -46.64
CA PRO A 646 -11.16 23.30 -46.37
C PRO A 646 -11.93 22.84 -47.62
N SER A 647 -11.33 22.85 -48.80
CA SER A 647 -12.03 22.71 -50.09
C SER A 647 -12.26 21.28 -50.58
N GLU A 648 -11.32 20.35 -50.37
CA GLU A 648 -11.30 19.06 -51.10
C GLU A 648 -12.39 18.05 -50.70
N ILE A 649 -12.90 18.11 -49.46
CA ILE A 649 -13.98 17.21 -49.01
C ILE A 649 -15.32 17.53 -49.72
N SER A 650 -15.49 18.78 -50.18
CA SER A 650 -16.71 19.21 -50.88
C SER A 650 -16.81 18.63 -52.30
N SER A 651 -15.69 18.42 -53.00
CA SER A 651 -15.68 17.98 -54.39
C SER A 651 -16.04 16.49 -54.53
N LEU A 652 -15.51 15.61 -53.67
CA LEU A 652 -15.94 14.21 -53.63
C LEU A 652 -17.45 14.09 -53.37
N THR A 653 -17.98 14.89 -52.45
CA THR A 653 -19.40 14.85 -52.06
C THR A 653 -20.32 15.28 -53.21
N SER A 654 -19.89 16.22 -54.07
CA SER A 654 -20.65 16.61 -55.26
C SER A 654 -20.57 15.55 -56.38
N PHE A 655 -19.41 14.90 -56.55
CA PHE A 655 -19.21 13.86 -57.57
C PHE A 655 -20.09 12.62 -57.28
N THR A 656 -20.14 12.15 -56.03
CA THR A 656 -20.97 10.99 -55.64
C THR A 656 -22.45 11.24 -55.86
N ARG A 657 -22.94 12.48 -55.67
CA ARG A 657 -24.36 12.82 -55.92
C ARG A 657 -24.72 12.75 -57.42
N LYS A 658 -23.78 12.99 -58.33
CA LYS A 658 -24.04 13.00 -59.78
C LYS A 658 -24.07 11.59 -60.40
N VAL A 659 -23.53 10.59 -59.73
CA VAL A 659 -23.54 9.17 -60.15
C VAL A 659 -24.75 8.40 -59.60
N ALA A 660 -25.69 9.10 -58.93
CA ALA A 660 -26.87 8.50 -58.29
C ALA A 660 -28.20 8.84 -58.99
N PHE A 661 -28.16 9.46 -60.18
CA PHE A 661 -29.33 9.95 -60.91
C PHE A 661 -29.26 9.78 -62.45
N ASP A 662 -28.23 9.09 -62.96
CA ASP A 662 -28.10 8.51 -64.30
C ASP A 662 -27.78 7.00 -64.16
#